data_AF-A0A496W3V9-F1
#
_entry.id   AF-A0A496W3V9-F1
#
_cell.length_a   1.000
_cell.length_b   1.000
_cell.length_c   1.000
_cell.angle_alpha   90.00
_cell.angle_beta   90.00
_cell.angle_gamma   90.00
#
_symmetry.space_group_name_H-M   'P 1'
#
loop_
_entity.id
_entity.type
_entity.pdbx_description
1 polymer ?
#
loop_
_entity_poly.entity_id
_entity_poly.type
_entity_poly.pdbx_seq_one_letter_code
_entity_poly.pdbx_strand_id
1 'polypeptide(L)'
;MFNKLKNIPNGQRFRYLIITLSIALFLSPFLLIPQLAGNDDLCGTLCMRRFYLYFPGMTLDDLWSHIQVAYLGFAFLLLIFTTTFFSGRIWCSYICPVGGVPEMLSRMLNDRWKIEFRSLPQVPIRYGYFSVYLVVFPMLGVSACTLCNFITVPRIFEALSGEIRGFFYILSAVGLANFSLFLLLGVFANKGRAYCQLLCPIGAIDALVNRFSAKLHFTRRIRVERNRCTGCNICAKKCMCGAIIMRDRIAIVDQLSCMSCHECVDVCDWSAIDWRHNPIDKSPKRKKKGVDIHPQPIWVSVHKLKPKSLLHINWQRVLFIIALGITFGFIIMTQVIAAERYIDPDGCLSCHGLVNLDYIDEQGLVRTASINTEHYASSLHGSVPCRDCHRQISDYPHDPKNGAVDCAATCHLEEPSEGESYTHADIVDEFNDSAHGEGWTKNLTASNRLEEGDLPSCRSCHNNSLYISAEKIELFQTAFDHQDQACGNCHQGTVWRDRIGGHILRRLVGARWNKMEANKLCTDCHGDIAKMQQVKKSDESKPSVDFILASQTYAMTLHGRLLAAGVEEGASCNDCHAPNGLKHGVLSAEKQHATTHPNQLSQTCSPCHAYANNPLNKAFVLTNLHNIEQVPPHFELMPFDLSIYFESNWYRALMLMLPLIALLAIGSLLWSLFVKPKNNKVEALFGSKHFQKHNIDVKSKKK
;
A
#
# COMPACT_ATOMS: atom_id res chain seq x y z
N MET A 1 -33.26 19.06 11.64
CA MET A 1 -32.52 17.93 11.01
C MET A 1 -33.37 16.65 10.93
N PHE A 2 -33.90 16.14 12.05
CA PHE A 2 -34.73 14.92 12.10
C PHE A 2 -35.98 14.91 11.20
N ASN A 3 -36.67 16.03 11.02
CA ASN A 3 -37.85 16.09 10.15
C ASN A 3 -37.54 15.87 8.65
N LYS A 4 -36.32 16.18 8.19
CA LYS A 4 -35.90 15.90 6.80
C LYS A 4 -35.60 14.41 6.57
N LEU A 5 -35.14 13.70 7.59
CA LEU A 5 -34.89 12.24 7.55
C LEU A 5 -36.21 11.45 7.53
N LYS A 6 -37.25 11.91 8.22
CA LYS A 6 -38.59 11.28 8.21
C LYS A 6 -39.26 11.28 6.83
N ASN A 7 -38.97 12.28 5.99
CA ASN A 7 -39.56 12.44 4.65
C ASN A 7 -38.86 11.63 3.55
N ILE A 8 -37.88 10.78 3.88
CA ILE A 8 -37.21 9.90 2.92
C ILE A 8 -38.14 8.71 2.60
N PRO A 9 -38.46 8.45 1.31
CA PRO A 9 -39.28 7.30 0.91
C PRO A 9 -38.72 5.97 1.46
N ASN A 10 -39.59 5.02 1.80
CA ASN A 10 -39.18 3.77 2.44
C ASN A 10 -38.10 3.00 1.65
N GLY A 11 -38.18 2.97 0.32
CA GLY A 11 -37.16 2.36 -0.54
C GLY A 11 -35.78 3.02 -0.44
N GLN A 12 -35.75 4.33 -0.17
CA GLN A 12 -34.52 5.09 0.02
C GLN A 12 -33.94 4.91 1.43
N ARG A 13 -34.77 4.64 2.46
CA ARG A 13 -34.28 4.34 3.81
C ARG A 13 -33.41 3.08 3.82
N PHE A 14 -33.82 2.04 3.09
CA PHE A 14 -33.03 0.82 2.94
C PHE A 14 -31.68 1.09 2.24
N ARG A 15 -31.67 1.96 1.21
CA ARG A 15 -30.42 2.39 0.55
C ARG A 15 -29.46 3.03 1.54
N TYR A 16 -29.92 4.00 2.34
CA TYR A 16 -29.04 4.65 3.31
C TYR A 16 -28.60 3.72 4.44
N LEU A 17 -29.44 2.77 4.85
CA LEU A 17 -29.03 1.73 5.80
C LEU A 17 -27.84 0.91 5.26
N ILE A 18 -27.89 0.49 4.00
CA ILE A 18 -26.77 -0.24 3.36
C ILE A 18 -25.53 0.65 3.28
N ILE A 19 -25.68 1.93 2.92
CA ILE A 19 -24.53 2.86 2.88
C ILE A 19 -23.90 3.00 4.27
N THR A 20 -24.70 3.17 5.33
CA THR A 20 -24.20 3.27 6.71
C THR A 20 -23.50 1.98 7.15
N LEU A 21 -24.07 0.82 6.85
CA LEU A 21 -23.43 -0.48 7.08
C LEU A 21 -22.10 -0.59 6.33
N SER A 22 -22.06 -0.13 5.08
CA SER A 22 -20.84 -0.15 4.27
C SER A 22 -19.77 0.79 4.80
N ILE A 23 -20.15 1.95 5.34
CA ILE A 23 -19.23 2.85 6.04
C ILE A 23 -18.61 2.12 7.25
N ALA A 24 -19.42 1.45 8.07
CA ALA A 24 -18.91 0.68 9.21
C ALA A 24 -18.05 -0.53 8.79
N LEU A 25 -18.36 -1.18 7.67
CA LEU A 25 -17.59 -2.34 7.21
C LEU A 25 -16.24 -1.97 6.58
N PHE A 26 -16.14 -0.81 5.91
CA PHE A 26 -14.98 -0.47 5.07
C PHE A 26 -14.18 0.75 5.56
N LEU A 27 -14.67 1.55 6.52
CA LEU A 27 -14.00 2.76 7.02
C LEU A 27 -13.73 2.69 8.53
N SER A 28 -12.72 3.44 8.99
CA SER A 28 -12.38 3.62 10.42
C SER A 28 -13.56 4.23 11.19
N PRO A 29 -13.79 3.89 12.48
CA PRO A 29 -12.96 3.08 13.39
C PRO A 29 -13.14 1.57 13.27
N PHE A 30 -14.14 1.09 12.54
CA PHE A 30 -14.53 -0.32 12.61
C PHE A 30 -13.73 -1.22 11.65
N LEU A 31 -13.40 -0.75 10.44
CA LEU A 31 -12.50 -1.41 9.46
C LEU A 31 -12.65 -2.94 9.34
N LEU A 32 -13.88 -3.47 9.49
CA LEU A 32 -14.09 -4.91 9.64
C LEU A 32 -13.56 -5.72 8.45
N ILE A 33 -13.77 -5.25 7.22
CA ILE A 33 -13.28 -5.92 6.01
C ILE A 33 -11.75 -5.74 5.83
N PRO A 34 -11.20 -4.51 5.96
CA PRO A 34 -9.75 -4.31 5.97
C PRO A 34 -8.98 -5.16 6.98
N GLN A 35 -9.43 -5.21 8.23
CA GLN A 35 -8.80 -5.99 9.29
C GLN A 35 -8.83 -7.48 9.00
N LEU A 36 -9.95 -8.02 8.49
CA LEU A 36 -10.04 -9.43 8.06
C LEU A 36 -9.07 -9.77 6.92
N ALA A 37 -8.68 -8.78 6.10
CA ALA A 37 -7.73 -8.93 5.02
C ALA A 37 -6.28 -8.61 5.42
N GLY A 38 -6.01 -8.33 6.70
CA GLY A 38 -4.70 -7.96 7.19
C GLY A 38 -4.21 -6.57 6.74
N ASN A 39 -5.11 -5.64 6.40
CA ASN A 39 -4.74 -4.24 6.10
C ASN A 39 -5.34 -3.26 7.12
N ASP A 40 -4.60 -2.19 7.38
CA ASP A 40 -5.07 -1.04 8.17
C ASP A 40 -6.03 -0.13 7.41
N ASP A 41 -6.03 -0.18 6.07
CA ASP A 41 -6.85 0.68 5.23
C ASP A 41 -7.26 -0.01 3.91
N LEU A 42 -7.89 0.73 3.00
CA LEU A 42 -8.28 0.24 1.66
C LEU A 42 -7.13 0.28 0.64
N CYS A 43 -5.89 0.47 1.08
CA CYS A 43 -4.68 0.34 0.27
C CYS A 43 -4.09 -1.08 0.45
N GLY A 44 -2.94 -1.35 -0.17
CA GLY A 44 -2.33 -2.70 -0.11
C GLY A 44 -3.13 -3.75 -0.88
N THR A 45 -3.37 -4.91 -0.26
CA THR A 45 -4.02 -6.06 -0.92
C THR A 45 -5.47 -5.79 -1.31
N LEU A 46 -6.15 -4.88 -0.62
CA LEU A 46 -7.53 -4.45 -0.90
C LEU A 46 -7.65 -3.29 -1.90
N CYS A 47 -6.53 -2.82 -2.45
CA CYS A 47 -6.54 -1.66 -3.34
C CYS A 47 -7.23 -1.98 -4.67
N MET A 48 -8.49 -1.56 -4.81
CA MET A 48 -9.27 -1.71 -6.06
C MET A 48 -8.78 -0.82 -7.21
N ARG A 49 -7.63 -0.14 -7.08
CA ARG A 49 -7.15 0.87 -8.06
C ARG A 49 -5.82 0.47 -8.71
N ARG A 50 -5.13 -0.54 -8.18
CA ARG A 50 -3.75 -0.85 -8.59
C ARG A 50 -3.64 -1.31 -10.04
N PHE A 51 -4.72 -1.88 -10.59
CA PHE A 51 -4.79 -2.32 -11.99
C PHE A 51 -4.83 -1.16 -13.02
N TYR A 52 -5.00 0.09 -12.58
CA TYR A 52 -4.92 1.27 -13.45
C TYR A 52 -3.50 1.82 -13.62
N LEU A 53 -2.53 1.28 -12.88
CA LEU A 53 -1.16 1.77 -12.85
C LEU A 53 -0.35 1.10 -13.96
N TYR A 54 -0.45 1.67 -15.17
CA TYR A 54 0.40 1.33 -16.30
C TYR A 54 1.45 2.42 -16.50
N PHE A 55 2.73 2.04 -16.45
CA PHE A 55 3.84 2.94 -16.76
C PHE A 55 4.35 2.66 -18.18
N PRO A 56 4.77 3.68 -18.95
CA PRO A 56 5.35 3.48 -20.27
C PRO A 56 6.51 2.48 -20.25
N GLY A 57 6.45 1.41 -21.04
CA GLY A 57 7.49 0.35 -21.05
C GLY A 57 7.25 -0.81 -20.08
N MET A 58 6.14 -0.80 -19.33
CA MET A 58 5.70 -1.91 -18.50
C MET A 58 5.32 -3.13 -19.36
N THR A 59 5.86 -4.31 -19.02
CA THR A 59 5.50 -5.58 -19.66
C THR A 59 4.16 -6.11 -19.14
N LEU A 60 3.61 -7.15 -19.77
CA LEU A 60 2.41 -7.81 -19.25
C LEU A 60 2.67 -8.51 -17.90
N ASP A 61 3.88 -8.99 -17.67
CA ASP A 61 4.28 -9.64 -16.42
C ASP A 61 4.36 -8.63 -15.26
N ASP A 62 4.88 -7.43 -15.53
CA ASP A 62 4.88 -6.33 -14.56
C ASP A 62 3.44 -5.93 -14.16
N LEU A 63 2.54 -5.85 -15.14
CA LEU A 63 1.12 -5.58 -14.88
C LEU A 63 0.47 -6.72 -14.07
N TRP A 64 0.85 -7.96 -14.34
CA TRP A 64 0.36 -9.13 -13.61
C TRP A 64 0.83 -9.14 -12.16
N SER A 65 2.10 -8.82 -11.90
CA SER A 65 2.65 -8.63 -10.55
C SER A 65 1.87 -7.55 -9.77
N HIS A 66 1.54 -6.43 -10.42
CA HIS A 66 0.69 -5.39 -9.82
C HIS A 66 -0.69 -5.89 -9.42
N ILE A 67 -1.30 -6.77 -10.23
CA ILE A 67 -2.59 -7.39 -9.93
C ILE A 67 -2.47 -8.39 -8.77
N GLN A 68 -1.41 -9.20 -8.74
CA GLN A 68 -1.18 -10.19 -7.68
C GLN A 68 -1.01 -9.54 -6.31
N VAL A 69 -0.27 -8.43 -6.20
CA VAL A 69 -0.11 -7.69 -4.94
C VAL A 69 -1.44 -7.12 -4.43
N ALA A 70 -2.39 -6.83 -5.31
CA ALA A 70 -3.72 -6.29 -4.97
C ALA A 70 -4.87 -7.27 -5.28
N TYR A 71 -4.63 -8.58 -5.16
CA TYR A 71 -5.57 -9.61 -5.64
C TYR A 71 -6.98 -9.47 -5.03
N LEU A 72 -7.10 -9.14 -3.73
CA LEU A 72 -8.41 -8.92 -3.10
C LEU A 72 -9.10 -7.65 -3.64
N GLY A 73 -8.34 -6.57 -3.81
CA GLY A 73 -8.84 -5.34 -4.42
C GLY A 73 -9.33 -5.57 -5.85
N PHE A 74 -8.62 -6.38 -6.62
CA PHE A 74 -9.03 -6.79 -7.97
C PHE A 74 -10.30 -7.67 -7.93
N ALA A 75 -10.39 -8.62 -7.01
CA ALA A 75 -11.60 -9.43 -6.81
C ALA A 75 -12.82 -8.56 -6.46
N PHE A 76 -12.66 -7.57 -5.56
CA PHE A 76 -13.72 -6.61 -5.25
C PHE A 76 -14.14 -5.80 -6.46
N LEU A 77 -13.18 -5.32 -7.26
CA LEU A 77 -13.49 -4.61 -8.49
C LEU A 77 -14.25 -5.48 -9.50
N LEU A 78 -13.84 -6.74 -9.69
CA LEU A 78 -14.57 -7.67 -10.55
C LEU A 78 -15.99 -7.89 -10.06
N LEU A 79 -16.20 -7.96 -8.74
CA LEU A 79 -17.53 -8.01 -8.15
C LEU A 79 -18.35 -6.75 -8.47
N ILE A 80 -17.74 -5.55 -8.39
CA ILE A 80 -18.39 -4.29 -8.80
C ILE A 80 -18.82 -4.37 -10.27
N PHE A 81 -17.92 -4.78 -11.17
CA PHE A 81 -18.23 -4.84 -12.59
C PHE A 81 -19.26 -5.91 -12.92
N THR A 82 -19.22 -7.06 -12.23
CA THR A 82 -20.20 -8.14 -12.39
C THR A 82 -21.58 -7.69 -11.94
N THR A 83 -21.68 -7.09 -10.75
CA THR A 83 -22.97 -6.55 -10.26
C THR A 83 -23.49 -5.46 -11.19
N THR A 84 -22.61 -4.57 -11.67
CA THR A 84 -22.98 -3.59 -12.68
C THR A 84 -23.43 -4.21 -13.97
N PHE A 85 -22.74 -5.22 -14.48
CA PHE A 85 -23.10 -5.90 -15.72
C PHE A 85 -24.56 -6.37 -15.70
N PHE A 86 -24.98 -7.08 -14.66
CA PHE A 86 -26.34 -7.62 -14.55
C PHE A 86 -27.39 -6.60 -14.11
N SER A 87 -27.08 -5.75 -13.14
CA SER A 87 -28.09 -4.97 -12.39
C SER A 87 -27.97 -3.45 -12.54
N GLY A 88 -26.92 -3.01 -13.24
CA GLY A 88 -26.53 -1.61 -13.36
C GLY A 88 -25.76 -1.17 -12.14
N ARG A 89 -25.43 0.11 -12.05
CA ARG A 89 -24.44 0.66 -11.09
C ARG A 89 -24.93 0.73 -9.62
N ILE A 90 -25.64 -0.30 -9.17
CA ILE A 90 -26.21 -0.47 -7.83
C ILE A 90 -25.10 -0.41 -6.79
N TRP A 91 -23.92 -0.98 -7.05
CA TRP A 91 -22.80 -0.86 -6.11
C TRP A 91 -22.45 0.60 -5.82
N CYS A 92 -22.30 1.42 -6.87
CA CYS A 92 -22.01 2.84 -6.75
C CYS A 92 -23.10 3.60 -5.96
N SER A 93 -24.38 3.22 -6.08
CA SER A 93 -25.49 3.94 -5.43
C SER A 93 -25.90 3.39 -4.05
N TYR A 94 -25.74 2.10 -3.76
CA TYR A 94 -26.18 1.46 -2.51
C TYR A 94 -25.04 1.10 -1.58
N ILE A 95 -23.86 0.71 -2.10
CA ILE A 95 -22.82 0.05 -1.29
C ILE A 95 -21.59 0.96 -1.13
N CYS A 96 -21.15 1.64 -2.19
CA CYS A 96 -19.91 2.41 -2.17
C CYS A 96 -19.90 3.49 -1.08
N PRO A 97 -19.08 3.35 -0.02
CA PRO A 97 -19.06 4.30 1.10
C PRO A 97 -18.42 5.63 0.68
N VAL A 98 -17.43 5.59 -0.23
CA VAL A 98 -16.73 6.76 -0.76
C VAL A 98 -17.69 7.77 -1.43
N GLY A 99 -18.68 7.28 -2.16
CA GLY A 99 -19.72 8.13 -2.73
C GLY A 99 -20.92 8.35 -1.82
N GLY A 100 -21.21 7.39 -0.93
CA GLY A 100 -22.33 7.44 -0.01
C GLY A 100 -22.19 8.51 1.08
N VAL A 101 -20.99 8.66 1.64
CA VAL A 101 -20.67 9.69 2.65
C VAL A 101 -21.03 11.11 2.17
N PRO A 102 -20.48 11.61 1.04
CA PRO A 102 -20.79 12.97 0.58
C PRO A 102 -22.26 13.13 0.19
N GLU A 103 -22.93 12.08 -0.31
CA GLU A 103 -24.37 12.12 -0.56
C GLU A 103 -25.17 12.35 0.72
N MET A 104 -24.88 11.60 1.78
CA MET A 104 -25.57 11.73 3.07
C MET A 104 -25.34 13.13 3.66
N LEU A 105 -24.08 13.60 3.67
CA LEU A 105 -23.73 14.93 4.17
C LEU A 105 -24.42 16.04 3.38
N SER A 106 -24.41 15.97 2.04
CA SER A 106 -25.11 16.93 1.17
C SER A 106 -26.61 16.97 1.46
N ARG A 107 -27.26 15.84 1.73
CA ARG A 107 -28.70 15.80 2.04
C ARG A 107 -29.04 16.39 3.40
N MET A 108 -28.11 16.33 4.35
CA MET A 108 -28.24 16.97 5.66
C MET A 108 -28.07 18.50 5.57
N LEU A 109 -27.31 18.99 4.58
CA LEU A 109 -27.11 20.40 4.34
C LEU A 109 -28.35 21.12 3.78
N ASN A 110 -28.41 22.43 4.06
CA ASN A 110 -29.45 23.31 3.54
C ASN A 110 -29.23 23.57 2.04
N ASP A 111 -30.33 23.69 1.28
CA ASP A 111 -30.29 23.83 -0.17
C ASP A 111 -29.63 25.14 -0.64
N ARG A 112 -29.58 26.18 0.22
CA ARG A 112 -28.87 27.44 -0.07
C ARG A 112 -27.36 27.29 -0.29
N TRP A 113 -26.76 26.24 0.29
CA TRP A 113 -25.32 25.97 0.18
C TRP A 113 -25.01 24.98 -0.95
N LYS A 114 -26.03 24.50 -1.68
CA LYS A 114 -25.87 23.46 -2.68
C LYS A 114 -25.59 24.04 -4.06
N ILE A 115 -24.58 23.51 -4.71
CA ILE A 115 -24.16 23.85 -6.06
C ILE A 115 -24.71 22.81 -7.05
N GLU A 116 -25.30 23.28 -8.14
CA GLU A 116 -25.90 22.42 -9.17
C GLU A 116 -24.89 22.11 -10.28
N PHE A 117 -24.35 20.89 -10.28
CA PHE A 117 -23.39 20.43 -11.30
C PHE A 117 -24.03 19.67 -12.47
N ARG A 118 -25.36 19.43 -12.45
CA ARG A 118 -26.05 18.65 -13.50
C ARG A 118 -26.08 19.32 -14.88
N SER A 119 -25.80 20.62 -14.96
CA SER A 119 -25.72 21.35 -16.24
C SER A 119 -24.39 21.15 -16.97
N LEU A 120 -23.34 20.67 -16.28
CA LEU A 120 -22.03 20.46 -16.89
C LEU A 120 -22.04 19.25 -17.83
N PRO A 121 -21.15 19.22 -18.86
CA PRO A 121 -20.98 18.07 -19.73
C PRO A 121 -20.27 16.92 -18.97
N GLN A 122 -21.03 16.19 -18.16
CA GLN A 122 -20.49 15.20 -17.22
C GLN A 122 -19.69 14.09 -17.89
N VAL A 123 -20.14 13.62 -19.06
CA VAL A 123 -19.50 12.52 -19.79
C VAL A 123 -18.12 12.95 -20.33
N PRO A 124 -17.99 14.04 -21.12
CA PRO A 124 -16.68 14.54 -21.53
C PRO A 124 -15.73 14.82 -20.37
N ILE A 125 -16.19 15.47 -19.29
CA ILE A 125 -15.35 15.76 -18.12
C ILE A 125 -14.85 14.47 -17.47
N ARG A 126 -15.74 13.47 -17.30
CA ARG A 126 -15.39 12.17 -16.71
C ARG A 126 -14.30 11.45 -17.48
N TYR A 127 -14.44 11.36 -18.80
CA TYR A 127 -13.46 10.64 -19.61
C TYR A 127 -12.18 11.46 -19.84
N GLY A 128 -12.27 12.80 -19.88
CA GLY A 128 -11.08 13.66 -19.90
C GLY A 128 -10.25 13.52 -18.63
N TYR A 129 -10.88 13.56 -17.45
CA TYR A 129 -10.20 13.29 -16.19
C TYR A 129 -9.66 11.87 -16.14
N PHE A 130 -10.42 10.87 -16.59
CA PHE A 130 -9.96 9.49 -16.65
C PHE A 130 -8.74 9.30 -17.55
N SER A 131 -8.64 10.02 -18.67
CA SER A 131 -7.45 10.02 -19.53
C SER A 131 -6.25 10.67 -18.84
N VAL A 132 -6.42 11.81 -18.18
CA VAL A 132 -5.36 12.44 -17.36
C VAL A 132 -4.90 11.48 -16.25
N TYR A 133 -5.85 10.81 -15.61
CA TYR A 133 -5.61 9.83 -14.56
C TYR A 133 -4.77 8.63 -15.03
N LEU A 134 -5.04 8.10 -16.23
CA LEU A 134 -4.34 6.94 -16.78
C LEU A 134 -3.00 7.27 -17.46
N VAL A 135 -2.88 8.47 -18.03
CA VAL A 135 -1.74 8.81 -18.90
C VAL A 135 -0.84 9.83 -18.21
N VAL A 136 -1.40 10.99 -17.86
CA VAL A 136 -0.62 12.15 -17.41
C VAL A 136 -0.05 11.92 -16.00
N PHE A 137 -0.84 11.38 -15.06
CA PHE A 137 -0.35 11.14 -13.70
C PHE A 137 0.83 10.15 -13.65
N PRO A 138 0.77 8.96 -14.28
CA PRO A 138 1.94 8.09 -14.39
C PRO A 138 3.13 8.74 -15.09
N MET A 139 2.92 9.50 -16.18
CA MET A 139 3.99 10.22 -16.89
C MET A 139 4.70 11.28 -16.03
N LEU A 140 3.98 11.91 -15.11
CA LEU A 140 4.54 12.89 -14.17
C LEU A 140 5.17 12.24 -12.92
N GLY A 141 5.20 10.90 -12.83
CA GLY A 141 5.65 10.19 -11.62
C GLY A 141 4.70 10.39 -10.42
N VAL A 142 3.50 10.93 -10.65
CA VAL A 142 2.51 11.15 -9.61
C VAL A 142 1.63 9.92 -9.52
N SER A 143 1.54 9.31 -8.34
CA SER A 143 0.62 8.20 -8.13
C SER A 143 -0.80 8.65 -8.49
N ALA A 144 -1.46 7.93 -9.40
CA ALA A 144 -2.83 8.23 -9.79
C ALA A 144 -3.79 8.22 -8.58
N CYS A 145 -3.39 7.61 -7.46
CA CYS A 145 -4.15 7.63 -6.21
C CYS A 145 -4.23 8.99 -5.54
N THR A 146 -3.31 9.94 -5.82
CA THR A 146 -3.21 11.21 -5.09
C THR A 146 -4.45 12.06 -5.20
N LEU A 147 -5.19 12.08 -6.31
CA LEU A 147 -6.39 12.93 -6.48
C LEU A 147 -7.72 12.13 -6.45
N CYS A 148 -7.79 11.13 -5.58
CA CYS A 148 -8.89 10.18 -5.54
C CYS A 148 -9.68 10.21 -4.22
N ASN A 149 -11.03 10.24 -4.26
CA ASN A 149 -11.81 10.13 -3.03
C ASN A 149 -11.67 8.76 -2.33
N PHE A 150 -11.14 7.74 -3.01
CA PHE A 150 -10.80 6.45 -2.40
C PHE A 150 -9.56 6.49 -1.50
N ILE A 151 -8.79 7.58 -1.49
CA ILE A 151 -7.80 7.86 -0.42
C ILE A 151 -8.37 8.85 0.58
N THR A 152 -9.05 9.89 0.11
CA THR A 152 -9.50 11.00 0.94
C THR A 152 -10.58 10.60 1.94
N VAL A 153 -11.59 9.84 1.53
CA VAL A 153 -12.68 9.46 2.44
C VAL A 153 -12.19 8.55 3.57
N PRO A 154 -11.42 7.47 3.32
CA PRO A 154 -10.78 6.70 4.39
C PRO A 154 -9.95 7.56 5.34
N ARG A 155 -9.06 8.43 4.81
CA ARG A 155 -8.21 9.31 5.61
C ARG A 155 -9.02 10.32 6.46
N ILE A 156 -10.18 10.78 5.98
CA ILE A 156 -11.10 11.58 6.80
C ILE A 156 -11.63 10.79 7.99
N PHE A 157 -12.04 9.54 7.77
CA PHE A 157 -12.57 8.71 8.85
C PHE A 157 -11.49 8.31 9.86
N GLU A 158 -10.27 8.02 9.41
CA GLU A 158 -9.09 7.85 10.25
C GLU A 158 -8.83 9.11 11.10
N ALA A 159 -8.86 10.30 10.49
CA ALA A 159 -8.70 11.55 11.24
C ALA A 159 -9.79 11.73 12.30
N LEU A 160 -11.04 11.37 11.98
CA LEU A 160 -12.19 11.47 12.91
C LEU A 160 -12.16 10.42 14.02
N SER A 161 -11.52 9.27 13.80
CA SER A 161 -11.33 8.23 14.82
C SER A 161 -10.13 8.48 15.73
N GLY A 162 -9.38 9.55 15.49
CA GLY A 162 -8.19 9.92 16.28
C GLY A 162 -6.89 9.35 15.73
N GLU A 163 -6.90 8.72 14.55
CA GLU A 163 -5.69 8.25 13.90
C GLU A 163 -4.90 9.42 13.29
N ILE A 164 -3.67 9.58 13.79
CA ILE A 164 -2.74 10.65 13.43
C ILE A 164 -2.43 10.68 11.92
N ARG A 165 -2.36 9.49 11.29
CA ARG A 165 -2.13 9.31 9.85
C ARG A 165 -3.19 10.03 9.00
N GLY A 166 -4.47 9.90 9.37
CA GLY A 166 -5.59 10.56 8.70
C GLY A 166 -5.54 12.07 8.88
N PHE A 167 -5.24 12.54 10.10
CA PHE A 167 -5.15 13.97 10.41
C PHE A 167 -4.08 14.68 9.57
N PHE A 168 -2.88 14.10 9.47
CA PHE A 168 -1.80 14.67 8.67
C PHE A 168 -2.05 14.61 7.18
N TYR A 169 -2.69 13.54 6.69
CA TYR A 169 -3.11 13.52 5.30
C TYR A 169 -3.96 14.75 4.99
N ILE A 170 -5.00 15.05 5.78
CA ILE A 170 -5.90 16.21 5.54
C ILE A 170 -5.13 17.53 5.51
N LEU A 171 -4.09 17.69 6.33
CA LEU A 171 -3.28 18.91 6.41
C LEU A 171 -2.22 19.02 5.29
N SER A 172 -1.81 17.91 4.67
CA SER A 172 -0.89 17.93 3.53
C SER A 172 -1.48 18.73 2.36
N ALA A 173 -0.64 19.28 1.48
CA ALA A 173 -1.11 20.00 0.29
C ALA A 173 -2.05 19.15 -0.58
N VAL A 174 -1.72 17.86 -0.75
CA VAL A 174 -2.53 16.89 -1.50
C VAL A 174 -3.85 16.62 -0.79
N GLY A 175 -3.83 16.42 0.53
CA GLY A 175 -5.06 16.19 1.29
C GLY A 175 -5.95 17.42 1.37
N LEU A 176 -5.40 18.62 1.49
CA LEU A 176 -6.16 19.88 1.41
C LEU A 176 -6.84 20.03 0.06
N ALA A 177 -6.13 19.76 -1.04
CA ALA A 177 -6.71 19.80 -2.39
C ALA A 177 -7.86 18.80 -2.53
N ASN A 178 -7.67 17.57 -2.07
CA ASN A 178 -8.71 16.55 -2.12
C ASN A 178 -9.86 16.77 -1.16
N PHE A 179 -9.58 17.25 0.05
CA PHE A 179 -10.60 17.59 1.03
C PHE A 179 -11.47 18.72 0.50
N SER A 180 -10.85 19.72 -0.12
CA SER A 180 -11.56 20.79 -0.86
C SER A 180 -12.44 20.22 -1.97
N LEU A 181 -11.93 19.26 -2.75
CA LEU A 181 -12.67 18.59 -3.82
C LEU A 181 -13.83 17.74 -3.28
N PHE A 182 -13.64 17.05 -2.15
CA PHE A 182 -14.65 16.30 -1.42
C PHE A 182 -15.77 17.23 -0.92
N LEU A 183 -15.40 18.39 -0.38
CA LEU A 183 -16.37 19.40 0.03
C LEU A 183 -17.13 19.96 -1.18
N LEU A 184 -16.44 20.40 -2.22
CA LEU A 184 -17.03 21.09 -3.37
C LEU A 184 -17.89 20.16 -4.25
N LEU A 185 -17.38 18.97 -4.61
CA LEU A 185 -18.06 18.00 -5.48
C LEU A 185 -18.84 16.91 -4.73
N GLY A 186 -18.77 16.92 -3.40
CA GLY A 186 -19.51 16.03 -2.53
C GLY A 186 -20.46 16.80 -1.63
N VAL A 187 -19.96 17.33 -0.52
CA VAL A 187 -20.78 17.92 0.53
C VAL A 187 -21.66 19.09 0.03
N PHE A 188 -21.10 20.02 -0.73
CA PHE A 188 -21.81 21.16 -1.32
C PHE A 188 -22.44 20.84 -2.67
N ALA A 189 -22.15 19.70 -3.30
CA ALA A 189 -22.82 19.32 -4.54
C ALA A 189 -24.28 18.95 -4.29
N ASN A 190 -25.19 19.33 -5.19
CA ASN A 190 -26.58 18.90 -5.09
C ASN A 190 -26.68 17.36 -5.09
N LYS A 191 -27.22 16.78 -4.01
CA LYS A 191 -27.31 15.33 -3.74
C LYS A 191 -25.97 14.60 -3.60
N GLY A 192 -24.86 15.33 -3.54
CA GLY A 192 -23.53 14.89 -3.14
C GLY A 192 -22.86 13.79 -3.95
N ARG A 193 -23.23 13.66 -5.23
CA ARG A 193 -22.65 12.65 -6.14
C ARG A 193 -21.90 13.24 -7.33
N ALA A 194 -21.54 14.53 -7.31
CA ALA A 194 -20.86 15.16 -8.44
C ALA A 194 -19.45 14.58 -8.67
N TYR A 195 -18.69 14.28 -7.61
CA TYR A 195 -17.39 13.59 -7.75
C TYR A 195 -17.52 12.25 -8.50
N CYS A 196 -18.53 11.45 -8.15
CA CYS A 196 -18.82 10.17 -8.80
C CYS A 196 -19.21 10.33 -10.29
N GLN A 197 -19.74 11.49 -10.66
CA GLN A 197 -20.17 11.80 -12.03
C GLN A 197 -19.06 12.42 -12.87
N LEU A 198 -18.12 13.14 -12.26
CA LEU A 198 -17.14 13.96 -12.95
C LEU A 198 -15.71 13.41 -12.87
N LEU A 199 -15.29 12.84 -11.74
CA LEU A 199 -13.87 12.57 -11.49
C LEU A 199 -13.57 11.14 -11.01
N CYS A 200 -14.57 10.32 -10.71
CA CYS A 200 -14.32 8.96 -10.22
C CYS A 200 -13.81 8.01 -11.34
N PRO A 201 -12.57 7.49 -11.27
CA PRO A 201 -12.01 6.60 -12.31
C PRO A 201 -12.74 5.25 -12.38
N ILE A 202 -13.01 4.64 -11.21
CA ILE A 202 -13.83 3.43 -11.12
C ILE A 202 -15.21 3.69 -11.72
N GLY A 203 -15.79 4.86 -11.45
CA GLY A 203 -17.06 5.28 -12.01
C GLY A 203 -17.05 5.49 -13.53
N ALA A 204 -15.90 5.76 -14.14
CA ALA A 204 -15.75 5.92 -15.59
C ALA A 204 -15.87 4.58 -16.32
N ILE A 205 -15.22 3.54 -15.81
CA ILE A 205 -15.31 2.19 -16.39
C ILE A 205 -16.64 1.55 -16.04
N ASP A 206 -17.09 1.66 -14.79
CA ASP A 206 -18.38 1.15 -14.35
C ASP A 206 -19.54 1.71 -15.20
N ALA A 207 -19.43 2.96 -15.64
CA ALA A 207 -20.37 3.57 -16.59
C ALA A 207 -20.32 2.93 -17.99
N LEU A 208 -19.13 2.59 -18.50
CA LEU A 208 -18.99 1.89 -19.78
C LEU A 208 -19.61 0.49 -19.70
N VAL A 209 -19.33 -0.27 -18.65
CA VAL A 209 -19.94 -1.58 -18.39
C VAL A 209 -21.46 -1.43 -18.34
N ASN A 210 -21.97 -0.43 -17.61
CA ASN A 210 -23.40 -0.18 -17.50
C ASN A 210 -24.07 0.11 -18.86
N ARG A 211 -23.46 0.96 -19.70
CA ARG A 211 -23.96 1.30 -21.04
C ARG A 211 -23.88 0.12 -22.00
N PHE A 212 -22.78 -0.63 -21.96
CA PHE A 212 -22.58 -1.80 -22.80
C PHE A 212 -23.65 -2.85 -22.50
N SER A 213 -23.75 -3.29 -21.25
CA SER A 213 -24.67 -4.37 -20.91
C SER A 213 -26.13 -3.92 -20.84
N ALA A 214 -26.44 -2.61 -20.82
CA ALA A 214 -27.80 -2.11 -21.00
C ALA A 214 -28.41 -2.44 -22.38
N LYS A 215 -27.60 -2.82 -23.37
CA LYS A 215 -28.08 -3.31 -24.67
C LYS A 215 -28.59 -4.74 -24.60
N LEU A 216 -28.15 -5.53 -23.62
CA LEU A 216 -28.51 -6.93 -23.45
C LEU A 216 -29.90 -7.07 -22.82
N HIS A 217 -30.65 -8.08 -23.27
CA HIS A 217 -32.06 -8.26 -22.88
C HIS A 217 -32.22 -8.79 -21.45
N PHE A 218 -31.32 -9.66 -20.99
CA PHE A 218 -31.39 -10.30 -19.67
C PHE A 218 -30.86 -9.42 -18.53
N THR A 219 -30.33 -8.22 -18.81
CA THR A 219 -29.82 -7.31 -17.78
C THR A 219 -30.87 -6.28 -17.38
N ARG A 220 -30.86 -5.85 -16.12
CA ARG A 220 -31.84 -4.90 -15.57
C ARG A 220 -31.29 -3.50 -15.47
N ARG A 221 -32.07 -2.52 -15.92
CA ARG A 221 -31.71 -1.09 -15.89
C ARG A 221 -32.93 -0.25 -15.59
N ILE A 222 -32.70 0.98 -15.16
CA ILE A 222 -33.75 2.00 -15.13
C ILE A 222 -34.15 2.30 -16.57
N ARG A 223 -35.38 1.93 -16.93
CA ARG A 223 -35.95 2.08 -18.27
C ARG A 223 -37.34 2.70 -18.18
N VAL A 224 -37.72 3.43 -19.23
CA VAL A 224 -39.01 4.13 -19.32
C VAL A 224 -39.92 3.41 -20.30
N GLU A 225 -41.13 3.08 -19.83
CA GLU A 225 -42.25 2.62 -20.63
C GLU A 225 -42.90 3.81 -21.32
N ARG A 226 -42.63 3.96 -22.62
CA ARG A 226 -43.08 5.12 -23.41
C ARG A 226 -44.60 5.30 -23.35
N ASN A 227 -45.35 4.19 -23.37
CA ASN A 227 -46.82 4.20 -23.39
C ASN A 227 -47.46 4.66 -22.08
N ARG A 228 -46.73 4.63 -20.97
CA ARG A 228 -47.21 5.09 -19.65
C ARG A 228 -46.64 6.44 -19.24
N CYS A 229 -45.64 6.95 -19.97
CA CYS A 229 -45.02 8.22 -19.64
C CYS A 229 -45.96 9.38 -20.00
N THR A 230 -46.34 10.16 -19.00
CA THR A 230 -47.19 11.35 -19.18
C THR A 230 -46.40 12.62 -19.48
N GLY A 231 -45.06 12.56 -19.47
CA GLY A 231 -44.20 13.71 -19.74
C GLY A 231 -44.12 14.76 -18.63
N CYS A 232 -44.55 14.42 -17.40
CA CYS A 232 -44.61 15.36 -16.26
C CYS A 232 -43.24 15.88 -15.77
N ASN A 233 -42.12 15.31 -16.23
CA ASN A 233 -40.75 15.74 -15.93
C ASN A 233 -40.31 15.62 -14.44
N ILE A 234 -41.11 14.96 -13.59
CA ILE A 234 -40.77 14.78 -12.15
C ILE A 234 -39.53 13.89 -11.99
N CYS A 235 -39.44 12.81 -12.77
CA CYS A 235 -38.32 11.88 -12.72
C CYS A 235 -36.98 12.55 -13.06
N ALA A 236 -36.92 13.44 -14.06
CA ALA A 236 -35.69 14.13 -14.42
C ALA A 236 -35.26 15.15 -13.35
N LYS A 237 -36.21 15.91 -12.80
CA LYS A 237 -35.94 16.81 -11.66
C LYS A 237 -35.38 16.06 -10.45
N LYS A 238 -35.92 14.87 -10.16
CA LYS A 238 -35.52 14.03 -9.04
C LYS A 238 -34.31 13.12 -9.32
N CYS A 239 -33.85 12.99 -10.55
CA CYS A 239 -32.62 12.25 -10.86
C CYS A 239 -31.41 12.85 -10.12
N MET A 240 -30.64 12.01 -9.41
CA MET A 240 -29.41 12.45 -8.73
C MET A 240 -28.28 12.79 -9.71
N CYS A 241 -28.27 12.10 -10.85
CA CYS A 241 -27.19 12.24 -11.84
C CYS A 241 -27.48 13.27 -12.93
N GLY A 242 -28.72 13.72 -13.07
CA GLY A 242 -29.12 14.41 -14.31
C GLY A 242 -29.13 13.50 -15.54
N ALA A 243 -29.18 12.17 -15.34
CA ALA A 243 -29.14 11.18 -16.41
C ALA A 243 -30.45 11.05 -17.22
N ILE A 244 -31.47 11.87 -16.94
CA ILE A 244 -32.77 11.78 -17.61
C ILE A 244 -33.00 13.06 -18.40
N ILE A 245 -33.20 12.90 -19.71
CA ILE A 245 -33.58 13.98 -20.62
C ILE A 245 -35.01 13.76 -21.10
N MET A 246 -35.75 14.85 -21.31
CA MET A 246 -37.07 14.78 -21.92
C MET A 246 -36.93 15.03 -23.42
N ARG A 247 -37.35 14.07 -24.25
CA ARG A 247 -37.48 14.25 -25.72
C ARG A 247 -38.90 13.88 -26.11
N ASP A 248 -39.56 14.74 -26.89
CA ASP A 248 -40.94 14.54 -27.35
C ASP A 248 -41.93 14.23 -26.22
N ARG A 249 -41.76 14.90 -25.06
CA ARG A 249 -42.51 14.66 -23.81
C ARG A 249 -42.34 13.25 -23.22
N ILE A 250 -41.35 12.48 -23.66
CA ILE A 250 -41.00 11.17 -23.11
C ILE A 250 -39.66 11.26 -22.39
N ALA A 251 -39.59 10.66 -21.20
CA ALA A 251 -38.34 10.57 -20.46
C ALA A 251 -37.40 9.53 -21.08
N ILE A 252 -36.14 9.90 -21.30
CA ILE A 252 -35.09 9.02 -21.82
C ILE A 252 -33.96 9.00 -20.80
N VAL A 253 -33.53 7.80 -20.42
CA VAL A 253 -32.47 7.59 -19.44
C VAL A 253 -31.15 7.32 -20.16
N ASP A 254 -30.18 8.20 -19.96
CA ASP A 254 -28.79 7.97 -20.36
C ASP A 254 -28.14 6.94 -19.43
N GLN A 255 -27.88 5.75 -19.97
CA GLN A 255 -27.28 4.65 -19.23
C GLN A 255 -25.80 4.91 -18.89
N LEU A 256 -25.13 5.85 -19.56
CA LEU A 256 -23.74 6.19 -19.20
C LEU A 256 -23.68 7.03 -17.92
N SER A 257 -24.69 7.87 -17.69
CA SER A 257 -24.77 8.76 -16.52
C SER A 257 -25.63 8.18 -15.39
N CYS A 258 -26.51 7.22 -15.68
CA CYS A 258 -27.40 6.62 -14.68
C CYS A 258 -26.62 5.78 -13.65
N MET A 259 -26.83 6.06 -12.36
CA MET A 259 -26.25 5.29 -11.24
C MET A 259 -27.21 4.23 -10.67
N SER A 260 -28.37 3.97 -11.28
CA SER A 260 -29.36 2.99 -10.77
C SER A 260 -29.78 3.21 -9.30
N CYS A 261 -29.93 4.47 -8.90
CA CYS A 261 -30.26 4.86 -7.52
C CYS A 261 -31.75 4.76 -7.13
N HIS A 262 -32.61 4.51 -8.12
CA HIS A 262 -34.07 4.32 -8.02
C HIS A 262 -34.90 5.52 -7.54
N GLU A 263 -34.32 6.68 -7.25
CA GLU A 263 -35.11 7.88 -6.87
C GLU A 263 -36.12 8.32 -7.92
N CYS A 264 -35.84 8.09 -9.20
CA CYS A 264 -36.76 8.39 -10.28
C CYS A 264 -37.94 7.42 -10.37
N VAL A 265 -37.75 6.19 -9.89
CA VAL A 265 -38.80 5.14 -9.81
C VAL A 265 -39.75 5.48 -8.66
N ASP A 266 -39.21 5.84 -7.50
CA ASP A 266 -40.00 6.13 -6.29
C ASP A 266 -40.95 7.34 -6.43
N VAL A 267 -40.65 8.27 -7.33
CA VAL A 267 -41.45 9.50 -7.55
C VAL A 267 -42.37 9.42 -8.76
N CYS A 268 -42.41 8.28 -9.45
CA CYS A 268 -43.21 8.12 -10.66
C CYS A 268 -44.57 7.51 -10.33
N ASP A 269 -45.59 8.35 -10.14
CA ASP A 269 -46.96 7.91 -9.83
C ASP A 269 -47.55 6.97 -10.90
N TRP A 270 -47.12 7.12 -12.15
CA TRP A 270 -47.58 6.32 -13.29
C TRP A 270 -46.82 5.00 -13.45
N SER A 271 -45.83 4.73 -12.60
CA SER A 271 -44.90 3.58 -12.70
C SER A 271 -44.28 3.45 -14.10
N ALA A 272 -44.15 4.56 -14.82
CA ALA A 272 -43.68 4.60 -16.19
C ALA A 272 -42.17 4.38 -16.27
N ILE A 273 -41.42 4.66 -15.21
CA ILE A 273 -39.97 4.42 -15.11
C ILE A 273 -39.71 3.42 -13.99
N ASP A 274 -38.85 2.43 -14.24
CA ASP A 274 -38.66 1.29 -13.32
C ASP A 274 -37.39 0.50 -13.65
N TRP A 275 -36.97 -0.38 -12.73
CA TRP A 275 -35.82 -1.26 -12.87
C TRP A 275 -36.21 -2.60 -13.53
N ARG A 276 -36.05 -2.68 -14.85
CA ARG A 276 -36.57 -3.80 -15.66
C ARG A 276 -35.61 -4.22 -16.76
N HIS A 277 -35.86 -5.37 -17.39
CA HIS A 277 -35.16 -5.90 -18.56
C HIS A 277 -35.44 -5.08 -19.84
N ASN A 278 -34.63 -5.25 -20.88
CA ASN A 278 -34.91 -4.63 -22.18
C ASN A 278 -35.98 -5.49 -22.88
N PRO A 279 -37.17 -4.96 -23.18
CA PRO A 279 -38.21 -5.76 -23.82
C PRO A 279 -37.71 -6.34 -25.15
N ILE A 280 -38.00 -7.63 -25.37
CA ILE A 280 -37.66 -8.35 -26.61
C ILE A 280 -38.53 -7.82 -27.75
N ASP A 281 -39.81 -7.58 -27.48
CA ASP A 281 -40.74 -6.95 -28.40
C ASP A 281 -40.64 -5.42 -28.33
N LYS A 282 -40.30 -4.79 -29.46
CA LYS A 282 -40.16 -3.34 -29.61
C LYS A 282 -41.40 -2.68 -30.26
N SER A 283 -42.46 -3.44 -30.51
CA SER A 283 -43.64 -2.95 -31.23
C SER A 283 -44.47 -1.97 -30.37
N PRO A 284 -44.79 -0.77 -30.88
CA PRO A 284 -45.69 0.16 -30.19
C PRO A 284 -47.15 -0.25 -30.45
N LYS A 285 -47.90 -0.67 -29.43
CA LYS A 285 -49.38 -0.71 -29.53
C LYS A 285 -49.96 0.65 -29.14
N ARG A 286 -50.24 1.49 -30.15
CA ARG A 286 -51.39 2.41 -30.13
C ARG A 286 -51.81 2.82 -31.54
N LYS A 287 -53.10 2.70 -31.83
CA LYS A 287 -53.83 3.64 -32.71
C LYS A 287 -55.15 4.04 -32.06
N LYS A 288 -55.44 5.33 -32.15
CA LYS A 288 -56.66 6.00 -31.69
C LYS A 288 -57.54 6.28 -32.90
N LYS A 289 -58.74 5.68 -32.93
CA LYS A 289 -59.94 6.12 -33.65
C LYS A 289 -61.13 5.77 -32.76
N GLY A 290 -61.31 6.54 -31.69
CA GLY A 290 -62.58 6.62 -30.96
C GLY A 290 -62.76 5.87 -29.62
N VAL A 291 -61.76 5.16 -29.06
CA VAL A 291 -61.92 4.48 -27.75
C VAL A 291 -60.67 4.62 -26.88
N ASP A 292 -60.87 4.96 -25.60
CA ASP A 292 -59.84 5.18 -24.57
C ASP A 292 -59.38 3.87 -23.89
N ILE A 293 -58.21 3.91 -23.21
CA ILE A 293 -57.41 2.76 -22.75
C ILE A 293 -57.23 2.80 -21.21
N HIS A 294 -57.19 1.63 -20.53
CA HIS A 294 -56.20 1.12 -19.50
C HIS A 294 -56.83 0.25 -18.37
N PRO A 295 -56.09 -0.61 -17.60
CA PRO A 295 -55.28 -1.82 -17.88
C PRO A 295 -55.84 -3.10 -17.15
N GLN A 296 -55.33 -4.34 -17.33
CA GLN A 296 -54.30 -5.05 -16.52
C GLN A 296 -53.93 -6.40 -17.20
N PRO A 297 -52.69 -6.89 -17.12
CA PRO A 297 -52.48 -8.28 -16.71
C PRO A 297 -52.02 -8.27 -15.25
N ILE A 298 -52.55 -9.21 -14.48
CA ILE A 298 -52.17 -9.45 -13.09
C ILE A 298 -50.65 -9.66 -13.04
N TRP A 299 -49.91 -8.77 -12.40
CA TRP A 299 -48.51 -8.99 -12.09
C TRP A 299 -48.29 -8.89 -10.59
N VAL A 300 -47.91 -10.01 -9.99
CA VAL A 300 -47.46 -10.10 -8.61
C VAL A 300 -46.02 -9.57 -8.54
N SER A 301 -45.73 -8.68 -7.60
CA SER A 301 -44.36 -8.24 -7.31
C SER A 301 -43.50 -9.44 -6.90
N VAL A 302 -42.29 -9.57 -7.46
CA VAL A 302 -41.37 -10.70 -7.17
C VAL A 302 -40.71 -10.57 -5.79
N HIS A 303 -40.96 -9.50 -5.04
CA HIS A 303 -40.50 -9.40 -3.64
C HIS A 303 -41.46 -10.10 -2.68
N LYS A 304 -41.37 -11.44 -2.62
CA LYS A 304 -41.76 -12.20 -1.42
C LYS A 304 -40.50 -12.46 -0.58
N LEU A 305 -40.42 -11.86 0.60
CA LEU A 305 -39.45 -12.23 1.63
C LEU A 305 -39.74 -13.67 2.10
N LYS A 306 -38.73 -14.54 2.13
CA LYS A 306 -38.73 -15.78 2.92
C LYS A 306 -37.36 -15.99 3.58
N PRO A 307 -37.29 -16.35 4.87
CA PRO A 307 -36.05 -16.75 5.52
C PRO A 307 -35.76 -18.23 5.20
N LYS A 308 -34.49 -18.62 5.12
CA LYS A 308 -34.08 -20.03 5.14
C LYS A 308 -32.94 -20.24 6.14
N SER A 309 -33.14 -21.30 6.92
CA SER A 309 -32.33 -21.87 7.98
C SER A 309 -30.91 -22.27 7.54
N LEU A 310 -29.96 -22.09 8.45
CA LEU A 310 -28.56 -22.53 8.35
C LEU A 310 -28.43 -24.07 8.41
N LEU A 311 -27.49 -24.58 7.61
CA LEU A 311 -27.13 -26.00 7.47
C LEU A 311 -26.52 -26.57 8.78
N HIS A 312 -26.83 -27.84 9.07
CA HIS A 312 -26.20 -28.64 10.12
C HIS A 312 -24.77 -29.05 9.72
N ILE A 313 -23.79 -28.68 10.55
CA ILE A 313 -22.41 -29.19 10.49
C ILE A 313 -22.30 -30.42 11.39
N ASN A 314 -21.72 -31.51 10.87
CA ASN A 314 -21.53 -32.76 11.60
C ASN A 314 -20.23 -32.73 12.42
N TRP A 315 -20.35 -32.34 13.69
CA TRP A 315 -19.24 -32.16 14.64
C TRP A 315 -18.46 -33.44 14.97
N GLN A 316 -18.99 -34.62 14.69
CA GLN A 316 -18.30 -35.90 14.96
C GLN A 316 -17.11 -36.12 14.01
N ARG A 317 -17.16 -35.59 12.78
CA ARG A 317 -16.02 -35.69 11.83
C ARG A 317 -14.89 -34.73 12.16
N VAL A 318 -15.19 -33.58 12.75
CA VAL A 318 -14.19 -32.57 13.14
C VAL A 318 -13.38 -33.05 14.34
N LEU A 319 -14.05 -33.66 15.33
CA LEU A 319 -13.38 -34.18 16.53
C LEU A 319 -12.48 -35.40 16.25
N PHE A 320 -12.85 -36.25 15.28
CA PHE A 320 -12.03 -37.41 14.89
C PHE A 320 -10.70 -37.00 14.22
N ILE A 321 -10.71 -35.93 13.41
CA ILE A 321 -9.51 -35.40 12.73
C ILE A 321 -8.53 -34.78 13.73
N ILE A 322 -9.05 -34.09 14.76
CA ILE A 322 -8.23 -33.49 15.82
C ILE A 322 -7.56 -34.56 16.70
N ALA A 323 -8.30 -35.63 17.06
CA ALA A 323 -7.74 -36.73 17.84
C ALA A 323 -6.61 -37.46 17.10
N LEU A 324 -6.76 -37.70 15.79
CA LEU A 324 -5.76 -38.38 14.96
C LEU A 324 -4.48 -37.54 14.79
N GLY A 325 -4.61 -36.20 14.77
CA GLY A 325 -3.48 -35.27 14.76
C GLY A 325 -2.68 -35.26 16.07
N ILE A 326 -3.36 -35.36 17.22
CA ILE A 326 -2.70 -35.37 18.54
C ILE A 326 -1.91 -36.68 18.76
N THR A 327 -2.44 -37.81 18.32
CA THR A 327 -1.74 -39.11 18.44
C THR A 327 -0.52 -39.20 17.53
N PHE A 328 -0.57 -38.61 16.33
CA PHE A 328 0.58 -38.57 15.42
C PHE A 328 1.69 -37.63 15.91
N GLY A 329 1.34 -36.54 16.61
CA GLY A 329 2.32 -35.64 17.24
C GLY A 329 3.05 -36.24 18.44
N PHE A 330 2.42 -37.16 19.19
CA PHE A 330 3.03 -37.76 20.39
C PHE A 330 4.07 -38.85 20.07
N ILE A 331 3.94 -39.51 18.92
CA ILE A 331 4.88 -40.56 18.47
C ILE A 331 6.18 -39.96 17.90
N ILE A 332 6.13 -38.74 17.37
CA ILE A 332 7.31 -38.04 16.84
C ILE A 332 8.22 -37.50 17.97
N MET A 333 7.68 -37.27 19.18
CA MET A 333 8.44 -36.64 20.27
C MET A 333 9.35 -37.58 21.09
N THR A 334 9.38 -38.90 20.88
CA THR A 334 9.95 -39.83 21.90
C THR A 334 11.08 -40.78 21.49
N GLN A 335 11.81 -40.56 20.39
CA GLN A 335 13.06 -41.31 20.15
C GLN A 335 14.10 -40.46 19.39
N VAL A 336 15.28 -40.23 20.00
CA VAL A 336 16.65 -40.51 19.48
C VAL A 336 17.67 -39.89 20.45
N ILE A 337 18.53 -40.73 21.03
CA ILE A 337 19.76 -40.34 21.72
C ILE A 337 20.90 -40.49 20.68
N ALA A 338 21.67 -39.43 20.46
CA ALA A 338 22.85 -39.42 19.58
C ALA A 338 24.14 -39.19 20.38
N ALA A 339 25.24 -39.80 19.93
CA ALA A 339 26.55 -39.79 20.58
C ALA A 339 27.32 -38.46 20.41
N GLU A 340 28.14 -38.12 21.41
CA GLU A 340 28.94 -36.89 21.49
C GLU A 340 30.00 -36.75 20.38
N ARG A 341 30.13 -35.54 19.82
CA ARG A 341 31.24 -35.11 18.96
C ARG A 341 32.38 -34.57 19.83
N TYR A 342 33.63 -34.93 19.53
CA TYR A 342 34.83 -34.34 20.17
C TYR A 342 35.04 -32.89 19.69
N ILE A 343 35.05 -31.91 20.60
CA ILE A 343 35.01 -30.45 20.30
C ILE A 343 36.37 -29.73 20.51
N ASP A 344 37.47 -30.44 20.80
CA ASP A 344 38.73 -29.76 21.17
C ASP A 344 40.00 -30.58 20.85
N PRO A 345 40.43 -30.67 19.58
CA PRO A 345 41.64 -31.40 19.22
C PRO A 345 42.93 -30.77 19.76
N ASP A 346 42.91 -29.47 20.06
CA ASP A 346 44.05 -28.71 20.58
C ASP A 346 44.12 -28.67 22.12
N GLY A 347 43.10 -29.16 22.82
CA GLY A 347 43.01 -29.20 24.29
C GLY A 347 42.74 -27.84 24.95
N CYS A 348 42.35 -26.82 24.20
CA CYS A 348 42.13 -25.45 24.70
C CYS A 348 40.92 -25.33 25.64
N LEU A 349 39.81 -26.00 25.32
CA LEU A 349 38.58 -25.99 26.11
C LEU A 349 38.71 -26.79 27.42
N SER A 350 39.76 -27.59 27.57
CA SER A 350 40.08 -28.24 28.85
C SER A 350 40.31 -27.24 29.99
N CYS A 351 40.82 -26.05 29.66
CA CYS A 351 40.99 -24.95 30.62
C CYS A 351 40.00 -23.81 30.36
N HIS A 352 39.85 -23.40 29.10
CA HIS A 352 38.97 -22.28 28.76
C HIS A 352 37.49 -22.63 28.88
N GLY A 353 37.09 -23.91 28.89
CA GLY A 353 35.70 -24.33 29.13
C GLY A 353 35.25 -24.24 30.58
N LEU A 354 36.15 -23.89 31.51
CA LEU A 354 35.83 -23.75 32.93
C LEU A 354 35.09 -22.43 33.20
N VAL A 355 34.08 -22.48 34.07
CA VAL A 355 33.32 -21.30 34.50
C VAL A 355 34.15 -20.47 35.49
N ASN A 356 34.18 -19.15 35.33
CA ASN A 356 34.90 -18.18 36.18
C ASN A 356 36.43 -18.25 36.09
N LEU A 357 36.98 -18.53 34.90
CA LEU A 357 38.41 -18.36 34.64
C LEU A 357 38.76 -16.87 34.48
N ASP A 358 38.75 -16.12 35.59
CA ASP A 358 38.96 -14.68 35.60
C ASP A 358 40.42 -14.31 35.89
N TYR A 359 40.93 -13.26 35.23
CA TYR A 359 42.28 -12.72 35.42
C TYR A 359 42.27 -11.19 35.42
N ILE A 360 43.30 -10.56 35.99
CA ILE A 360 43.46 -9.10 35.99
C ILE A 360 44.46 -8.73 34.90
N ASP A 361 44.08 -7.85 33.97
CA ASP A 361 44.96 -7.40 32.89
C ASP A 361 46.01 -6.38 33.34
N GLU A 362 46.92 -6.00 32.44
CA GLU A 362 47.98 -5.00 32.68
C GLU A 362 47.41 -3.63 33.10
N GLN A 363 46.11 -3.37 32.87
CA GLN A 363 45.39 -2.15 33.21
C GLN A 363 44.57 -2.26 34.52
N GLY A 364 44.68 -3.39 35.22
CA GLY A 364 43.99 -3.61 36.51
C GLY A 364 42.51 -4.00 36.37
N LEU A 365 42.04 -4.35 35.18
CA LEU A 365 40.65 -4.73 34.92
C LEU A 365 40.47 -6.25 35.02
N VAL A 366 39.37 -6.68 35.65
CA VAL A 366 38.97 -8.09 35.66
C VAL A 366 38.51 -8.49 34.26
N ARG A 367 39.08 -9.56 33.73
CA ARG A 367 38.79 -10.19 32.44
C ARG A 367 38.40 -11.63 32.68
N THR A 368 37.52 -12.19 31.85
CA THR A 368 37.21 -13.61 31.86
C THR A 368 37.79 -14.28 30.63
N ALA A 369 38.51 -15.38 30.85
CA ALA A 369 39.03 -16.26 29.81
C ALA A 369 38.12 -17.49 29.61
N SER A 370 36.96 -17.53 30.27
CA SER A 370 35.96 -18.61 30.16
C SER A 370 35.25 -18.57 28.80
N ILE A 371 35.15 -19.72 28.14
CA ILE A 371 34.43 -19.96 26.90
C ILE A 371 33.27 -20.90 27.21
N ASN A 372 32.05 -20.48 26.90
CA ASN A 372 30.90 -21.37 26.97
C ASN A 372 31.00 -22.42 25.87
N THR A 373 31.27 -23.67 26.24
CA THR A 373 31.53 -24.78 25.31
C THR A 373 30.32 -25.13 24.45
N GLU A 374 29.11 -25.04 24.99
CA GLU A 374 27.86 -25.27 24.27
C GLU A 374 27.60 -24.16 23.23
N HIS A 375 27.88 -22.92 23.59
CA HIS A 375 27.80 -21.78 22.67
C HIS A 375 28.89 -21.84 21.59
N TYR A 376 30.11 -22.22 21.94
CA TYR A 376 31.21 -22.38 20.99
C TYR A 376 30.93 -23.51 20.00
N ALA A 377 30.52 -24.68 20.49
CA ALA A 377 30.21 -25.86 19.68
C ALA A 377 29.05 -25.63 18.70
N SER A 378 28.10 -24.76 19.09
CA SER A 378 26.98 -24.37 18.23
C SER A 378 27.34 -23.19 17.30
N SER A 379 28.40 -22.42 17.59
CA SER A 379 28.86 -21.30 16.77
C SER A 379 29.50 -21.74 15.45
N LEU A 380 29.70 -20.77 14.53
CA LEU A 380 30.42 -20.97 13.27
C LEU A 380 31.87 -21.45 13.45
N HIS A 381 32.45 -21.23 14.62
CA HIS A 381 33.83 -21.60 14.96
C HIS A 381 33.95 -22.99 15.59
N GLY A 382 32.83 -23.62 16.00
CA GLY A 382 32.83 -24.92 16.68
C GLY A 382 33.38 -26.09 15.84
N SER A 383 33.52 -25.91 14.53
CA SER A 383 34.14 -26.87 13.60
C SER A 383 35.59 -26.54 13.24
N VAL A 384 36.20 -25.52 13.86
CA VAL A 384 37.56 -25.05 13.59
C VAL A 384 38.40 -25.16 14.86
N PRO A 385 39.60 -25.80 14.82
CA PRO A 385 40.54 -25.82 15.94
C PRO A 385 40.96 -24.41 16.37
N CYS A 386 41.13 -24.17 17.66
CA CYS A 386 41.45 -22.84 18.18
C CYS A 386 42.78 -22.31 17.64
N ARG A 387 43.79 -23.18 17.43
CA ARG A 387 45.12 -22.79 16.95
C ARG A 387 45.17 -22.41 15.47
N ASP A 388 44.14 -22.74 14.68
CA ASP A 388 44.05 -22.31 13.27
C ASP A 388 43.88 -20.79 13.17
N CYS A 389 43.29 -20.16 14.20
CA CYS A 389 43.14 -18.72 14.33
C CYS A 389 44.15 -18.10 15.31
N HIS A 390 44.37 -18.74 16.47
CA HIS A 390 45.29 -18.29 17.51
C HIS A 390 46.72 -18.77 17.28
N ARG A 391 47.30 -18.40 16.13
CA ARG A 391 48.57 -18.95 15.62
C ARG A 391 49.81 -18.58 16.45
N GLN A 392 49.75 -17.50 17.21
CA GLN A 392 50.88 -17.02 18.00
C GLN A 392 50.97 -17.69 19.38
N ILE A 393 50.02 -18.58 19.72
CA ILE A 393 50.03 -19.35 20.97
C ILE A 393 50.99 -20.55 20.84
N SER A 394 52.09 -20.51 21.59
CA SER A 394 53.14 -21.53 21.60
C SER A 394 53.40 -22.18 22.96
N ASP A 395 52.84 -21.63 24.03
CA ASP A 395 53.26 -21.84 25.42
C ASP A 395 52.09 -21.68 26.40
N TYR A 396 52.19 -22.27 27.59
CA TYR A 396 51.19 -22.13 28.66
C TYR A 396 51.86 -21.79 30.00
N PRO A 397 51.35 -20.79 30.75
CA PRO A 397 50.34 -19.80 30.34
C PRO A 397 50.84 -18.89 29.22
N HIS A 398 50.01 -18.60 28.21
CA HIS A 398 50.38 -17.75 27.06
C HIS A 398 50.16 -16.26 27.34
N ASP A 399 50.96 -15.40 26.71
CA ASP A 399 50.73 -13.95 26.69
C ASP A 399 49.38 -13.63 26.01
N PRO A 400 48.49 -12.82 26.62
CA PRO A 400 47.23 -12.39 26.01
C PRO A 400 47.37 -11.76 24.62
N LYS A 401 48.50 -11.10 24.33
CA LYS A 401 48.79 -10.48 23.03
C LYS A 401 48.97 -11.52 21.92
N ASN A 402 49.51 -12.69 22.27
CA ASN A 402 49.66 -13.83 21.36
C ASN A 402 48.32 -14.56 21.08
N GLY A 403 47.27 -14.21 21.83
CA GLY A 403 45.90 -14.62 21.55
C GLY A 403 45.22 -13.78 20.46
N ALA A 404 45.92 -12.83 19.81
CA ALA A 404 45.41 -12.01 18.72
C ALA A 404 45.04 -12.83 17.46
N VAL A 405 43.77 -12.80 17.05
CA VAL A 405 43.32 -13.35 15.76
C VAL A 405 43.24 -12.21 14.73
N ASP A 406 43.56 -12.43 13.46
CA ASP A 406 43.37 -11.44 12.37
C ASP A 406 42.54 -12.08 11.26
N CYS A 407 41.37 -11.50 10.98
CA CYS A 407 40.41 -12.01 10.01
C CYS A 407 40.84 -11.79 8.55
N ALA A 408 41.77 -10.86 8.30
CA ALA A 408 42.33 -10.55 6.99
C ALA A 408 43.60 -11.34 6.68
N ALA A 409 44.21 -11.97 7.71
CA ALA A 409 45.41 -12.76 7.53
C ALA A 409 45.13 -14.02 6.69
N THR A 410 46.06 -14.35 5.78
CA THR A 410 45.97 -15.53 4.93
C THR A 410 45.94 -16.81 5.77
N CYS A 411 44.95 -17.67 5.53
CA CYS A 411 44.86 -19.00 6.10
C CYS A 411 45.78 -19.98 5.32
N HIS A 412 46.38 -20.97 6.00
CA HIS A 412 47.26 -21.98 5.38
C HIS A 412 46.53 -23.05 4.54
N LEU A 413 45.26 -22.83 4.21
CA LEU A 413 44.47 -23.71 3.36
C LEU A 413 44.51 -23.15 1.94
N GLU A 414 45.41 -23.70 1.13
CA GLU A 414 45.42 -23.48 -0.33
C GLU A 414 44.10 -23.99 -0.90
N GLU A 415 43.38 -23.11 -1.59
CA GLU A 415 42.20 -23.49 -2.36
C GLU A 415 42.67 -24.36 -3.54
N PRO A 416 42.26 -25.65 -3.66
CA PRO A 416 42.87 -26.55 -4.63
C PRO A 416 42.53 -26.27 -6.11
N SER A 417 41.64 -25.32 -6.39
CA SER A 417 41.22 -24.95 -7.76
C SER A 417 42.16 -23.91 -8.35
N GLU A 418 42.62 -22.95 -7.54
CA GLU A 418 43.41 -21.79 -8.00
C GLU A 418 44.78 -21.64 -7.29
N GLY A 419 45.05 -22.41 -6.22
CA GLY A 419 46.35 -22.39 -5.52
C GLY A 419 46.59 -21.13 -4.68
N GLU A 420 45.58 -20.27 -4.53
CA GLU A 420 45.66 -19.07 -3.70
C GLU A 420 45.18 -19.34 -2.27
N SER A 421 45.82 -18.66 -1.31
CA SER A 421 45.43 -18.74 0.10
C SER A 421 44.17 -17.92 0.35
N TYR A 422 43.19 -18.51 1.02
CA TYR A 422 41.96 -17.79 1.38
C TYR A 422 42.26 -16.58 2.29
N THR A 423 41.72 -15.41 1.93
CA THR A 423 41.81 -14.15 2.69
C THR A 423 40.52 -13.33 2.56
N HIS A 424 40.25 -12.45 3.54
CA HIS A 424 39.21 -11.42 3.44
C HIS A 424 39.76 -10.07 2.94
N ALA A 425 40.98 -10.01 2.40
CA ALA A 425 41.62 -8.76 1.96
C ALA A 425 40.74 -7.93 1.02
N ASP A 426 40.19 -8.53 -0.04
CA ASP A 426 39.32 -7.81 -1.00
C ASP A 426 38.05 -7.24 -0.35
N ILE A 427 37.49 -7.94 0.64
CA ILE A 427 36.31 -7.50 1.39
C ILE A 427 36.67 -6.36 2.34
N VAL A 428 37.87 -6.39 2.92
CA VAL A 428 38.39 -5.32 3.76
C VAL A 428 38.62 -4.06 2.93
N ASP A 429 39.17 -4.19 1.73
CA ASP A 429 39.36 -3.07 0.80
C ASP A 429 38.02 -2.47 0.35
N GLU A 430 37.05 -3.31 0.01
CA GLU A 430 35.68 -2.89 -0.33
C GLU A 430 35.01 -2.13 0.82
N PHE A 431 35.14 -2.63 2.06
CA PHE A 431 34.59 -1.95 3.24
C PHE A 431 35.30 -0.61 3.50
N ASN A 432 36.62 -0.56 3.35
CA ASN A 432 37.42 0.66 3.53
C ASN A 432 37.03 1.75 2.52
N ASP A 433 36.63 1.38 1.31
CA ASP A 433 36.15 2.31 0.28
C ASP A 433 34.69 2.77 0.48
N SER A 434 33.94 2.11 1.37
CA SER A 434 32.56 2.43 1.72
C SER A 434 32.45 3.74 2.53
N ALA A 435 31.23 4.25 2.67
CA ALA A 435 30.93 5.41 3.53
C ALA A 435 31.24 5.16 5.02
N HIS A 436 31.40 3.90 5.44
CA HIS A 436 31.74 3.52 6.82
C HIS A 436 33.23 3.18 7.00
N GLY A 437 34.00 3.11 5.92
CA GLY A 437 35.39 2.66 5.90
C GLY A 437 36.43 3.64 6.46
N GLU A 438 36.05 4.91 6.65
CA GLU A 438 36.95 5.97 7.15
C GLU A 438 37.13 5.95 8.69
N GLY A 439 36.71 4.87 9.37
CA GLY A 439 36.68 4.74 10.83
C GLY A 439 37.81 3.90 11.47
N TRP A 440 37.55 3.39 12.68
CA TRP A 440 38.47 2.60 13.52
C TRP A 440 38.85 1.20 12.95
N THR A 441 38.64 0.97 11.66
CA THR A 441 38.76 -0.31 10.95
C THR A 441 40.16 -0.61 10.41
N LYS A 442 41.04 0.40 10.31
CA LYS A 442 42.48 0.18 10.14
C LYS A 442 43.00 -0.64 11.32
N ASN A 443 43.34 -1.92 11.11
CA ASN A 443 43.88 -2.90 12.07
C ASN A 443 42.84 -3.74 12.84
N LEU A 444 41.97 -4.47 12.13
CA LEU A 444 41.10 -5.50 12.72
C LEU A 444 41.90 -6.72 13.20
N THR A 445 42.41 -6.65 14.42
CA THR A 445 42.73 -7.85 15.19
C THR A 445 41.48 -8.26 15.97
N ALA A 446 40.96 -9.46 15.73
CA ALA A 446 39.82 -10.12 16.39
C ALA A 446 40.00 -10.38 17.90
N SER A 447 41.03 -9.81 18.54
CA SER A 447 41.21 -9.96 19.99
C SER A 447 40.84 -8.69 20.77
N ASN A 448 39.91 -8.90 21.69
CA ASN A 448 39.63 -8.12 22.90
C ASN A 448 39.45 -6.60 22.74
N ARG A 449 38.53 -6.16 21.88
CA ARG A 449 37.92 -4.83 22.06
C ARG A 449 36.59 -4.98 22.80
N LEU A 450 36.51 -4.41 24.01
CA LEU A 450 35.32 -4.45 24.87
C LEU A 450 34.30 -3.35 24.54
N GLU A 451 34.71 -2.31 23.82
CA GLU A 451 33.82 -1.23 23.40
C GLU A 451 33.95 -1.01 21.89
N GLU A 452 32.81 -0.93 21.22
CA GLU A 452 32.72 -0.48 19.83
C GLU A 452 32.79 1.06 19.82
N GLY A 453 33.53 1.64 18.87
CA GLY A 453 33.54 3.09 18.66
C GLY A 453 32.23 3.60 18.04
N ASP A 454 32.16 4.91 17.79
CA ASP A 454 30.95 5.54 17.24
C ASP A 454 30.62 5.13 15.78
N LEU A 455 31.55 4.47 15.09
CA LEU A 455 31.38 4.00 13.70
C LEU A 455 31.21 2.47 13.63
N PRO A 456 30.40 1.96 12.68
CA PRO A 456 30.16 0.53 12.54
C PRO A 456 31.47 -0.25 12.28
N SER A 457 31.61 -1.40 12.94
CA SER A 457 32.74 -2.32 12.75
C SER A 457 32.30 -3.63 12.09
N CYS A 458 33.26 -4.44 11.65
CA CYS A 458 32.96 -5.79 11.16
C CYS A 458 32.21 -6.64 12.19
N ARG A 459 32.42 -6.43 13.51
CA ARG A 459 31.72 -7.15 14.59
C ARG A 459 30.26 -6.71 14.74
N SER A 460 30.01 -5.42 14.55
CA SER A 460 28.67 -4.83 14.60
C SER A 460 27.76 -5.46 13.54
N CYS A 461 28.32 -5.74 12.35
CA CYS A 461 27.62 -6.45 11.28
C CYS A 461 27.72 -7.98 11.42
N HIS A 462 28.88 -8.55 11.75
CA HIS A 462 29.08 -9.99 11.91
C HIS A 462 29.08 -10.42 13.38
N ASN A 463 27.90 -10.46 13.99
CA ASN A 463 27.75 -11.08 15.31
C ASN A 463 27.95 -12.61 15.23
N ASN A 464 28.50 -13.20 16.31
CA ASN A 464 28.79 -14.63 16.41
C ASN A 464 27.56 -15.48 16.77
N SER A 465 26.35 -15.01 16.46
CA SER A 465 25.11 -15.75 16.71
C SER A 465 24.91 -16.87 15.68
N LEU A 466 24.13 -17.88 16.05
CA LEU A 466 23.91 -19.10 15.25
C LEU A 466 23.40 -18.74 13.84
N TYR A 467 24.12 -19.17 12.81
CA TYR A 467 23.80 -18.92 11.39
C TYR A 467 22.60 -19.74 10.90
N ILE A 468 22.28 -20.81 11.62
CA ILE A 468 21.11 -21.67 11.43
C ILE A 468 20.37 -21.63 12.77
N SER A 469 19.07 -21.32 12.76
CA SER A 469 18.27 -21.39 13.99
C SER A 469 18.35 -22.81 14.57
N ALA A 470 18.33 -22.96 15.89
CA ALA A 470 18.41 -24.28 16.54
C ALA A 470 17.41 -25.30 15.93
N GLU A 471 16.24 -24.81 15.52
CA GLU A 471 15.16 -25.56 14.87
C GLU A 471 15.49 -26.08 13.45
N LYS A 472 16.41 -25.42 12.73
CA LYS A 472 16.78 -25.77 11.34
C LYS A 472 18.09 -26.56 11.24
N ILE A 473 18.79 -26.74 12.34
CA ILE A 473 20.09 -27.45 12.40
C ILE A 473 19.92 -28.92 11.98
N GLU A 474 18.87 -29.59 12.45
CA GLU A 474 18.59 -31.00 12.13
C GLU A 474 18.25 -31.19 10.64
N LEU A 475 17.47 -30.26 10.08
CA LEU A 475 17.08 -30.26 8.66
C LEU A 475 18.28 -30.00 7.74
N PHE A 476 19.17 -29.06 8.12
CA PHE A 476 20.44 -28.84 7.44
C PHE A 476 21.33 -30.09 7.52
N GLN A 477 21.50 -30.67 8.70
CA GLN A 477 22.32 -31.87 8.88
C GLN A 477 21.82 -33.05 8.02
N THR A 478 20.51 -33.27 7.98
CA THR A 478 19.88 -34.36 7.22
C THR A 478 19.98 -34.14 5.70
N ALA A 479 19.84 -32.90 5.23
CA ALA A 479 20.00 -32.58 3.81
C ALA A 479 21.45 -32.77 3.33
N PHE A 480 22.43 -32.58 4.21
CA PHE A 480 23.86 -32.57 3.89
C PHE A 480 24.62 -33.84 4.28
N ASP A 481 23.95 -34.87 4.79
CA ASP A 481 24.52 -36.20 5.10
C ASP A 481 25.11 -36.94 3.86
N HIS A 482 24.98 -36.35 2.68
CA HIS A 482 25.46 -36.87 1.39
C HIS A 482 26.82 -36.28 0.95
N GLN A 483 27.41 -35.35 1.72
CA GLN A 483 28.65 -34.64 1.38
C GLN A 483 29.83 -35.61 1.16
N ASP A 484 29.82 -36.74 1.87
CA ASP A 484 30.78 -37.84 1.72
C ASP A 484 30.65 -38.57 0.37
N GLN A 485 29.44 -38.65 -0.21
CA GLN A 485 29.16 -39.43 -1.42
C GLN A 485 29.17 -38.60 -2.71
N ALA A 486 28.90 -37.29 -2.65
CA ALA A 486 28.81 -36.43 -3.83
C ALA A 486 30.10 -35.65 -4.13
N CYS A 487 30.70 -35.03 -3.11
CA CYS A 487 31.88 -34.16 -3.27
C CYS A 487 33.19 -34.91 -2.99
N GLY A 488 33.14 -35.92 -2.11
CA GLY A 488 34.29 -36.75 -1.74
C GLY A 488 34.86 -37.62 -2.85
N ASN A 489 34.17 -37.74 -3.98
CA ASN A 489 34.65 -38.48 -5.15
C ASN A 489 35.67 -37.68 -5.99
N CYS A 490 35.68 -36.35 -5.88
CA CYS A 490 36.61 -35.48 -6.64
C CYS A 490 37.59 -34.74 -5.72
N HIS A 491 37.19 -34.37 -4.50
CA HIS A 491 38.04 -33.66 -3.55
C HIS A 491 38.60 -34.61 -2.49
N GLN A 492 39.92 -34.79 -2.48
CA GLN A 492 40.60 -35.81 -1.68
C GLN A 492 40.79 -35.35 -0.22
N GLY A 493 40.31 -36.17 0.73
CA GLY A 493 40.65 -36.08 2.16
C GLY A 493 39.50 -35.64 3.06
N THR A 494 39.30 -36.36 4.18
CA THR A 494 38.33 -36.03 5.24
C THR A 494 38.56 -34.61 5.79
N VAL A 495 39.82 -34.19 5.90
CA VAL A 495 40.22 -32.84 6.32
C VAL A 495 39.67 -31.74 5.39
N TRP A 496 39.68 -31.95 4.07
CA TRP A 496 39.11 -30.99 3.12
C TRP A 496 37.58 -30.90 3.27
N ARG A 497 36.92 -32.05 3.43
CA ARG A 497 35.46 -32.14 3.58
C ARG A 497 34.97 -31.49 4.88
N ASP A 498 35.66 -31.73 5.97
CA ASP A 498 35.28 -31.27 7.31
C ASP A 498 35.64 -29.78 7.54
N ARG A 499 36.79 -29.32 7.02
CA ARG A 499 37.30 -27.95 7.26
C ARG A 499 36.89 -26.94 6.18
N ILE A 500 37.06 -27.28 4.90
CA ILE A 500 36.75 -26.37 3.78
C ILE A 500 35.30 -26.55 3.30
N GLY A 501 34.84 -27.80 3.17
CA GLY A 501 33.47 -28.10 2.75
C GLY A 501 32.43 -27.43 3.66
N GLY A 502 32.61 -27.53 4.98
CA GLY A 502 31.76 -26.83 5.95
C GLY A 502 31.78 -25.30 5.81
N HIS A 503 32.94 -24.69 5.56
CA HIS A 503 33.08 -23.23 5.39
C HIS A 503 32.46 -22.71 4.08
N ILE A 504 32.67 -23.43 2.96
CA ILE A 504 32.16 -23.06 1.63
C ILE A 504 30.67 -23.37 1.50
N LEU A 505 30.21 -24.56 1.90
CA LEU A 505 28.79 -24.94 1.75
C LEU A 505 27.85 -24.12 2.64
N ARG A 506 28.32 -23.61 3.78
CA ARG A 506 27.56 -22.67 4.63
C ARG A 506 27.38 -21.28 4.00
N ARG A 507 28.21 -20.91 3.00
CA ARG A 507 27.99 -19.73 2.14
C ARG A 507 27.02 -20.01 0.98
N LEU A 508 26.88 -21.27 0.58
CA LEU A 508 26.00 -21.70 -0.52
C LEU A 508 24.55 -21.92 -0.07
N VAL A 509 24.31 -22.24 1.20
CA VAL A 509 22.98 -22.14 1.79
C VAL A 509 22.66 -20.65 1.95
N GLY A 510 21.70 -20.18 1.15
CA GLY A 510 21.40 -18.77 0.93
C GLY A 510 21.43 -17.89 2.18
N ALA A 511 21.82 -16.62 1.96
CA ALA A 511 22.10 -15.59 2.96
C ALA A 511 21.44 -15.83 4.33
N ARG A 512 22.28 -15.92 5.37
CA ARG A 512 21.95 -15.88 6.82
C ARG A 512 20.68 -15.12 7.19
N TRP A 513 20.47 -14.00 6.51
CA TRP A 513 19.45 -13.03 6.80
C TRP A 513 18.49 -12.92 5.64
N ASN A 514 17.22 -13.04 5.95
CA ASN A 514 16.18 -12.55 5.07
C ASN A 514 16.28 -11.02 4.95
N LYS A 515 15.59 -10.43 3.96
CA LYS A 515 15.72 -8.99 3.70
C LYS A 515 15.28 -8.10 4.87
N MET A 516 14.37 -8.58 5.71
CA MET A 516 13.95 -7.86 6.92
C MET A 516 15.04 -7.87 8.00
N GLU A 517 15.72 -9.00 8.21
CA GLU A 517 16.86 -9.12 9.12
C GLU A 517 18.05 -8.29 8.64
N ALA A 518 18.29 -8.26 7.32
CA ALA A 518 19.30 -7.38 6.72
C ALA A 518 18.97 -5.90 6.91
N ASN A 519 17.71 -5.49 6.79
CA ASN A 519 17.29 -4.12 7.08
C ASN A 519 17.45 -3.77 8.56
N LYS A 520 17.15 -4.72 9.44
CA LYS A 520 17.26 -4.51 10.89
C LYS A 520 18.67 -4.06 11.26
N LEU A 521 19.69 -4.72 10.70
CA LEU A 521 21.09 -4.35 10.88
C LEU A 521 21.36 -2.87 10.55
N CYS A 522 20.81 -2.38 9.43
CA CYS A 522 20.96 -0.98 9.04
C CYS A 522 20.19 -0.06 10.00
N THR A 523 18.96 -0.42 10.36
CA THR A 523 18.08 0.42 11.19
C THR A 523 18.51 0.51 12.65
N ASP A 524 19.29 -0.44 13.15
CA ASP A 524 19.83 -0.39 14.53
C ASP A 524 20.74 0.85 14.74
N CYS A 525 21.33 1.38 13.66
CA CYS A 525 22.06 2.66 13.67
C CYS A 525 21.30 3.76 12.92
N HIS A 526 20.91 3.53 11.67
CA HIS A 526 20.25 4.54 10.84
C HIS A 526 18.80 4.85 11.26
N GLY A 527 18.23 4.10 12.19
CA GLY A 527 16.94 4.39 12.82
C GLY A 527 17.06 5.30 14.05
N ASP A 528 18.26 5.48 14.59
CA ASP A 528 18.53 6.36 15.73
C ASP A 528 18.78 7.79 15.27
N ILE A 529 17.74 8.63 15.43
CA ILE A 529 17.76 10.03 15.02
C ILE A 529 18.86 10.82 15.74
N ALA A 530 19.08 10.56 17.04
CA ALA A 530 20.06 11.29 17.83
C ALA A 530 21.48 10.99 17.35
N LYS A 531 21.76 9.74 16.97
CA LYS A 531 23.03 9.36 16.34
C LYS A 531 23.18 9.96 14.95
N MET A 532 22.14 9.87 14.10
CA MET A 532 22.20 10.40 12.73
C MET A 532 22.35 11.93 12.68
N GLN A 533 21.85 12.67 13.67
CA GLN A 533 22.07 14.11 13.80
C GLN A 533 23.52 14.50 14.08
N GLN A 534 24.31 13.58 14.66
CA GLN A 534 25.71 13.83 15.05
C GLN A 534 26.69 13.46 13.93
N VAL A 535 26.23 12.78 12.88
CA VAL A 535 27.05 12.42 11.71
C VAL A 535 27.48 13.71 11.00
N LYS A 536 28.79 13.85 10.78
CA LYS A 536 29.36 14.95 9.97
C LYS A 536 29.62 14.44 8.56
N LYS A 537 29.27 15.25 7.56
CA LYS A 537 29.70 15.02 6.19
C LYS A 537 31.19 15.31 6.01
N SER A 538 31.75 14.88 4.89
CA SER A 538 33.15 15.12 4.50
C SER A 538 33.51 16.61 4.41
N ASP A 539 32.53 17.48 4.19
CA ASP A 539 32.65 18.94 4.18
C ASP A 539 32.31 19.59 5.54
N GLU A 540 32.20 18.80 6.61
CA GLU A 540 31.78 19.18 7.96
C GLU A 540 30.36 19.77 8.07
N SER A 541 29.58 19.76 6.99
CA SER A 541 28.20 20.26 7.01
C SER A 541 27.26 19.31 7.75
N LYS A 542 26.15 19.86 8.27
CA LYS A 542 25.12 19.08 8.95
C LYS A 542 24.41 18.15 7.94
N PRO A 543 24.02 16.94 8.38
CA PRO A 543 23.28 16.01 7.52
C PRO A 543 21.91 16.59 7.20
N SER A 544 21.39 16.25 6.01
CA SER A 544 20.04 16.66 5.61
C SER A 544 19.00 15.94 6.46
N VAL A 545 17.81 16.55 6.56
CA VAL A 545 16.69 15.92 7.29
C VAL A 545 16.27 14.58 6.65
N ASP A 546 16.30 14.49 5.32
CA ASP A 546 16.07 13.25 4.58
C ASP A 546 17.07 12.14 4.96
N PHE A 547 18.34 12.49 5.21
CA PHE A 547 19.36 11.54 5.66
C PHE A 547 19.08 11.08 7.09
N ILE A 548 18.76 12.02 7.99
CA ILE A 548 18.47 11.71 9.40
C ILE A 548 17.26 10.79 9.53
N LEU A 549 16.24 10.97 8.67
CA LEU A 549 15.00 10.19 8.69
C LEU A 549 14.95 9.09 7.62
N ALA A 550 16.10 8.70 7.07
CA ALA A 550 16.18 7.78 5.93
C ALA A 550 15.51 6.42 6.24
N SER A 551 15.63 5.92 7.47
CA SER A 551 15.00 4.64 7.87
C SER A 551 13.49 4.77 8.03
N GLN A 552 13.00 5.87 8.61
CA GLN A 552 11.57 6.10 8.86
C GLN A 552 10.81 6.35 7.56
N THR A 553 11.39 7.15 6.66
CA THR A 553 10.89 7.40 5.30
C THR A 553 10.83 6.10 4.50
N TYR A 554 11.92 5.33 4.50
CA TYR A 554 11.99 4.04 3.81
C TYR A 554 10.93 3.05 4.30
N ALA A 555 10.72 2.93 5.62
CA ALA A 555 9.72 2.04 6.20
C ALA A 555 8.28 2.33 5.72
N MET A 556 8.02 3.56 5.27
CA MET A 556 6.72 3.99 4.75
C MET A 556 6.53 3.72 3.26
N THR A 557 7.61 3.45 2.54
CA THR A 557 7.55 3.03 1.14
C THR A 557 6.88 1.66 1.00
N LEU A 558 6.48 1.31 -0.22
CA LEU A 558 5.96 -0.03 -0.48
C LEU A 558 7.01 -1.11 -0.17
N HIS A 559 8.29 -0.86 -0.46
CA HIS A 559 9.37 -1.82 -0.20
C HIS A 559 9.51 -2.13 1.29
N GLY A 560 9.55 -1.10 2.14
CA GLY A 560 9.60 -1.26 3.60
C GLY A 560 8.37 -1.99 4.15
N ARG A 561 7.17 -1.67 3.66
CA ARG A 561 5.91 -2.32 4.10
C ARG A 561 5.80 -3.78 3.68
N LEU A 562 6.29 -4.14 2.48
CA LEU A 562 6.30 -5.53 2.02
C LEU A 562 7.21 -6.37 2.92
N LEU A 563 8.41 -5.88 3.21
CA LEU A 563 9.33 -6.59 4.10
C LEU A 563 8.80 -6.68 5.54
N ALA A 564 8.17 -5.63 6.06
CA ALA A 564 7.50 -5.67 7.37
C ALA A 564 6.34 -6.67 7.43
N ALA A 565 5.73 -7.00 6.29
CA ALA A 565 4.71 -8.02 6.15
C ALA A 565 5.27 -9.43 5.85
N GLY A 566 6.59 -9.60 5.86
CA GLY A 566 7.27 -10.87 5.57
C GLY A 566 7.31 -11.25 4.08
N VAL A 567 7.15 -10.27 3.18
CA VAL A 567 7.13 -10.47 1.71
C VAL A 567 8.50 -10.12 1.12
N GLU A 568 9.31 -11.13 0.81
CA GLU A 568 10.71 -11.00 0.35
C GLU A 568 10.88 -10.32 -1.02
N GLU A 569 9.79 -10.11 -1.77
CA GLU A 569 9.79 -9.34 -3.01
C GLU A 569 10.01 -7.83 -2.78
N GLY A 570 9.88 -7.34 -1.53
CA GLY A 570 10.31 -5.99 -1.18
C GLY A 570 11.81 -5.78 -1.35
N ALA A 571 12.24 -4.58 -1.73
CA ALA A 571 13.67 -4.24 -1.83
C ALA A 571 14.21 -3.80 -0.47
N SER A 572 15.27 -4.45 0.03
CA SER A 572 16.00 -4.08 1.25
C SER A 572 16.91 -2.86 1.05
N CYS A 573 17.48 -2.33 2.14
CA CYS A 573 18.51 -1.30 2.09
C CYS A 573 19.66 -1.73 1.17
N ASN A 574 20.12 -2.98 1.29
CA ASN A 574 21.23 -3.51 0.49
C ASN A 574 20.86 -3.69 -0.99
N ASP A 575 19.62 -4.02 -1.30
CA ASP A 575 19.16 -4.15 -2.70
C ASP A 575 19.24 -2.82 -3.47
N CYS A 576 19.29 -1.68 -2.76
CA CYS A 576 19.47 -0.35 -3.37
C CYS A 576 20.89 0.18 -3.22
N HIS A 577 21.47 0.02 -2.03
CA HIS A 577 22.76 0.64 -1.66
C HIS A 577 23.98 -0.22 -2.01
N ALA A 578 23.82 -1.53 -2.18
CA ALA A 578 24.88 -2.48 -2.49
C ALA A 578 24.36 -3.72 -3.29
N PRO A 579 23.75 -3.52 -4.48
CA PRO A 579 23.05 -4.58 -5.23
C PRO A 579 23.95 -5.62 -5.91
N ASN A 580 25.24 -5.31 -6.14
CA ASN A 580 26.13 -6.10 -7.01
C ASN A 580 26.83 -7.28 -6.30
N GLY A 581 26.21 -7.85 -5.26
CA GLY A 581 26.76 -9.01 -4.50
C GLY A 581 27.85 -8.67 -3.49
N LEU A 582 28.52 -7.54 -3.66
CA LEU A 582 29.46 -6.91 -2.75
C LEU A 582 28.69 -6.02 -1.75
N LYS A 583 28.31 -6.61 -0.60
CA LYS A 583 27.39 -6.01 0.38
C LYS A 583 28.06 -5.02 1.35
N HIS A 584 29.37 -4.82 1.26
CA HIS A 584 30.15 -3.96 2.16
C HIS A 584 30.40 -2.57 1.55
N GLY A 585 30.30 -2.43 0.23
CA GLY A 585 30.51 -1.21 -0.54
C GLY A 585 29.32 -0.27 -0.57
N VAL A 586 28.75 0.09 0.59
CA VAL A 586 27.73 1.14 0.67
C VAL A 586 28.40 2.50 0.47
N LEU A 587 28.28 3.07 -0.72
CA LEU A 587 28.94 4.32 -1.10
C LEU A 587 28.05 5.55 -0.87
N SER A 588 28.68 6.70 -0.68
CA SER A 588 27.99 8.00 -0.71
C SER A 588 27.34 8.23 -2.08
N ALA A 589 26.10 8.71 -2.10
CA ALA A 589 25.37 9.05 -3.32
C ALA A 589 26.03 10.17 -4.15
N GLU A 590 27.06 10.85 -3.60
CA GLU A 590 27.89 11.83 -4.31
C GLU A 590 28.94 11.18 -5.22
N LYS A 591 29.35 9.94 -4.93
CA LYS A 591 30.31 9.19 -5.76
C LYS A 591 29.60 8.76 -7.05
N GLN A 592 30.18 9.09 -8.21
CA GLN A 592 29.57 8.76 -9.53
C GLN A 592 29.32 7.26 -9.73
N HIS A 593 30.14 6.42 -9.11
CA HIS A 593 30.04 4.96 -9.21
C HIS A 593 29.07 4.34 -8.17
N ALA A 594 28.49 5.14 -7.26
CA ALA A 594 27.49 4.65 -6.32
C ALA A 594 26.18 4.26 -7.02
N THR A 595 25.58 3.14 -6.62
CA THR A 595 24.33 2.65 -7.21
C THR A 595 23.14 3.57 -6.92
N THR A 596 23.22 4.37 -5.86
CA THR A 596 22.22 5.39 -5.50
C THR A 596 22.49 6.75 -6.14
N HIS A 597 23.57 6.92 -6.91
CA HIS A 597 23.85 8.15 -7.64
C HIS A 597 22.77 8.38 -8.73
N PRO A 598 22.29 9.63 -8.97
CA PRO A 598 21.19 9.90 -9.91
C PRO A 598 21.36 9.32 -11.33
N ASN A 599 22.61 9.18 -11.79
CA ASN A 599 22.93 8.59 -13.09
C ASN A 599 22.89 7.05 -13.12
N GLN A 600 22.88 6.39 -11.95
CA GLN A 600 22.86 4.93 -11.81
C GLN A 600 21.51 4.37 -11.36
N LEU A 601 20.64 5.19 -10.79
CA LEU A 601 19.33 4.75 -10.26
C LEU A 601 18.51 3.92 -11.25
N SER A 602 18.61 4.22 -12.55
CA SER A 602 17.95 3.42 -13.59
C SER A 602 18.36 1.96 -13.56
N GLN A 603 19.67 1.71 -13.45
CA GLN A 603 20.26 0.37 -13.38
C GLN A 603 19.91 -0.30 -12.05
N THR A 604 19.95 0.45 -10.95
CA THR A 604 19.58 -0.04 -9.61
C THR A 604 18.13 -0.48 -9.52
N CYS A 605 17.19 0.24 -10.16
CA CYS A 605 15.78 -0.13 -10.17
C CYS A 605 15.45 -1.25 -11.18
N SER A 606 16.24 -1.40 -12.24
CA SER A 606 15.90 -2.27 -13.38
C SER A 606 15.71 -3.77 -13.09
N PRO A 607 16.40 -4.42 -12.11
CA PRO A 607 16.19 -5.83 -11.82
C PRO A 607 14.77 -6.17 -11.39
N CYS A 608 14.09 -5.24 -10.72
CA CYS A 608 12.70 -5.40 -10.26
C CYS A 608 11.69 -4.57 -11.07
N HIS A 609 12.15 -3.54 -11.77
CA HIS A 609 11.34 -2.64 -12.57
C HIS A 609 11.91 -2.54 -13.98
N ALA A 610 11.53 -3.47 -14.87
CA ALA A 610 12.07 -3.54 -16.24
C ALA A 610 11.94 -2.21 -17.02
N TYR A 611 10.91 -1.42 -16.69
CA TYR A 611 10.64 -0.12 -17.29
C TYR A 611 11.55 1.03 -16.78
N ALA A 612 12.37 0.82 -15.75
CA ALA A 612 13.23 1.86 -15.17
C ALA A 612 14.23 2.43 -16.18
N ASN A 613 14.71 1.60 -17.10
CA ASN A 613 15.64 2.00 -18.17
C ASN A 613 15.01 2.87 -19.27
N ASN A 614 13.69 3.08 -19.24
CA ASN A 614 13.03 3.95 -20.20
C ASN A 614 13.22 5.43 -19.83
N PRO A 615 13.73 6.29 -20.74
CA PRO A 615 13.89 7.73 -20.47
C PRO A 615 12.61 8.46 -20.04
N LEU A 616 11.43 7.96 -20.45
CA LEU A 616 10.13 8.51 -20.05
C LEU A 616 9.81 8.28 -18.56
N ASN A 617 10.48 7.31 -17.92
CA ASN A 617 10.30 6.98 -16.51
C ASN A 617 11.35 7.63 -15.61
N LYS A 618 12.08 8.64 -16.12
CA LYS A 618 13.08 9.37 -15.32
C LYS A 618 12.49 9.94 -14.03
N ALA A 619 11.24 10.39 -14.05
CA ALA A 619 10.55 10.86 -12.84
C ALA A 619 10.33 9.75 -11.79
N PHE A 620 10.00 8.53 -12.24
CA PHE A 620 9.90 7.36 -11.35
C PHE A 620 11.26 7.03 -10.73
N VAL A 621 12.30 6.94 -11.56
CA VAL A 621 13.67 6.59 -11.13
C VAL A 621 14.26 7.64 -10.18
N LEU A 622 13.96 8.92 -10.39
CA LEU A 622 14.43 10.02 -9.54
C LEU A 622 13.53 10.26 -8.30
N THR A 623 12.57 9.40 -8.04
CA THR A 623 11.75 9.52 -6.83
C THR A 623 12.61 9.25 -5.60
N ASN A 624 12.86 10.28 -4.80
CA ASN A 624 13.61 10.14 -3.56
C ASN A 624 12.79 9.31 -2.54
N LEU A 625 13.25 8.09 -2.27
CA LEU A 625 12.63 7.16 -1.32
C LEU A 625 12.88 7.54 0.15
N HIS A 626 13.81 8.47 0.41
CA HIS A 626 14.12 9.02 1.72
C HIS A 626 13.54 10.42 1.96
N ASN A 627 12.62 10.87 1.11
CA ASN A 627 12.06 12.21 1.22
C ASN A 627 11.13 12.33 2.45
N ILE A 628 11.43 13.28 3.35
CA ILE A 628 10.62 13.58 4.54
C ILE A 628 9.16 13.91 4.20
N GLU A 629 8.85 14.45 3.02
CA GLU A 629 7.47 14.73 2.59
C GLU A 629 6.60 13.45 2.54
N GLN A 630 7.21 12.27 2.54
CA GLN A 630 6.52 10.98 2.62
C GLN A 630 6.27 10.52 4.07
N VAL A 631 6.89 11.18 5.06
CA VAL A 631 6.73 10.90 6.50
C VAL A 631 5.58 11.76 7.04
N PRO A 632 4.53 11.16 7.63
CA PRO A 632 3.61 11.88 8.48
C PRO A 632 4.42 12.56 9.60
N PRO A 633 4.17 13.84 9.94
CA PRO A 633 4.83 14.51 11.05
C PRO A 633 4.59 13.82 12.41
N HIS A 634 5.26 12.72 12.72
CA HIS A 634 5.12 12.05 14.00
C HIS A 634 5.82 12.88 15.08
N PHE A 635 5.05 13.29 16.09
CA PHE A 635 5.47 14.11 17.24
C PHE A 635 6.59 13.48 18.09
N GLU A 636 6.94 12.21 17.85
CA GLU A 636 8.02 11.49 18.55
C GLU A 636 9.38 11.58 17.81
N LEU A 637 9.42 11.98 16.54
CA LEU A 637 10.65 11.95 15.73
C LEU A 637 11.45 13.27 15.76
N MET A 638 10.82 14.41 16.12
CA MET A 638 11.47 15.70 16.41
C MET A 638 10.53 16.59 17.25
N PRO A 639 11.04 17.46 18.14
CA PRO A 639 10.24 18.58 18.65
C PRO A 639 9.74 19.42 17.47
N PHE A 640 8.48 19.85 17.54
CA PHE A 640 7.77 20.53 16.45
C PHE A 640 8.50 21.82 16.03
N ASP A 641 9.37 21.74 15.02
CA ASP A 641 10.02 22.90 14.42
C ASP A 641 9.26 23.32 13.16
N LEU A 642 8.48 24.39 13.29
CA LEU A 642 7.74 25.00 12.18
C LEU A 642 8.65 25.47 11.04
N SER A 643 9.95 25.69 11.28
CA SER A 643 10.90 26.14 10.28
C SER A 643 10.97 25.20 9.06
N ILE A 644 10.87 23.89 9.30
CA ILE A 644 10.96 22.84 8.27
C ILE A 644 9.77 22.88 7.31
N TYR A 645 8.56 23.19 7.82
CA TYR A 645 7.37 23.28 6.98
C TYR A 645 7.39 24.52 6.08
N PHE A 646 8.04 25.59 6.56
CA PHE A 646 8.18 26.86 5.85
C PHE A 646 9.16 26.81 4.68
N GLU A 647 10.05 25.83 4.62
CA GLU A 647 10.99 25.66 3.51
C GLU A 647 10.42 24.85 2.34
N SER A 648 9.31 24.12 2.52
CA SER A 648 8.73 23.29 1.46
C SER A 648 8.25 24.12 0.26
N ASN A 649 8.47 23.59 -0.96
CA ASN A 649 8.03 24.23 -2.20
C ASN A 649 6.50 24.44 -2.23
N TRP A 650 5.76 23.54 -1.59
CA TRP A 650 4.31 23.62 -1.44
C TRP A 650 3.86 24.73 -0.49
N TYR A 651 4.56 24.93 0.63
CA TYR A 651 4.27 26.06 1.52
C TYR A 651 4.54 27.40 0.83
N ARG A 652 5.65 27.52 0.10
CA ARG A 652 5.96 28.73 -0.69
C ARG A 652 4.87 29.02 -1.74
N ALA A 653 4.39 27.99 -2.44
CA ALA A 653 3.28 28.10 -3.38
C ALA A 653 1.96 28.48 -2.68
N LEU A 654 1.67 27.90 -1.52
CA LEU A 654 0.49 28.21 -0.72
C LEU A 654 0.52 29.66 -0.21
N MET A 655 1.67 30.16 0.23
CA MET A 655 1.84 31.55 0.70
C MET A 655 1.67 32.57 -0.43
N LEU A 656 2.02 32.22 -1.66
CA LEU A 656 1.73 33.04 -2.85
C LEU A 656 0.23 33.04 -3.19
N MET A 657 -0.48 31.94 -2.93
CA MET A 657 -1.91 31.78 -3.23
C MET A 657 -2.83 32.32 -2.11
N LEU A 658 -2.36 32.31 -0.86
CA LEU A 658 -3.12 32.73 0.33
C LEU A 658 -3.72 34.13 0.22
N PRO A 659 -3.01 35.17 -0.28
CA PRO A 659 -3.58 36.49 -0.49
C PRO A 659 -4.76 36.48 -1.47
N LEU A 660 -4.66 35.70 -2.55
CA LEU A 660 -5.71 35.57 -3.56
C LEU A 660 -6.93 34.83 -2.98
N ILE A 661 -6.70 33.75 -2.22
CA ILE A 661 -7.74 32.98 -1.55
C ILE A 661 -8.45 33.85 -0.50
N ALA A 662 -7.70 34.60 0.31
CA ALA A 662 -8.24 35.51 1.31
C ALA A 662 -9.06 36.62 0.65
N LEU A 663 -8.58 37.21 -0.45
CA LEU A 663 -9.28 38.26 -1.19
C LEU A 663 -10.59 37.76 -1.82
N LEU A 664 -10.58 36.55 -2.38
CA LEU A 664 -11.79 35.90 -2.91
C LEU A 664 -12.78 35.51 -1.79
N ALA A 665 -12.28 35.00 -0.66
CA ALA A 665 -13.10 34.61 0.49
C ALA A 665 -13.74 35.82 1.17
N ILE A 666 -12.98 36.90 1.40
CA ILE A 666 -13.47 38.16 1.93
C ILE A 666 -14.46 38.78 0.94
N GLY A 667 -14.14 38.79 -0.37
CA GLY A 667 -15.06 39.25 -1.40
C GLY A 667 -16.39 38.48 -1.39
N SER A 668 -16.34 37.15 -1.27
CA SER A 668 -17.53 36.31 -1.17
C SER A 668 -18.29 36.49 0.14
N LEU A 669 -17.60 36.73 1.26
CA LEU A 669 -18.20 36.98 2.58
C LEU A 669 -18.89 38.35 2.60
N LEU A 670 -18.22 39.39 2.09
CA LEU A 670 -18.78 40.73 1.93
C LEU A 670 -19.98 40.70 0.97
N TRP A 671 -19.89 39.97 -0.14
CA TRP A 671 -21.03 39.75 -1.03
C TRP A 671 -22.20 39.06 -0.29
N SER A 672 -21.93 38.00 0.46
CA SER A 672 -22.92 37.27 1.26
C SER A 672 -23.59 38.13 2.35
N LEU A 673 -22.84 39.00 3.01
CA LEU A 673 -23.32 39.81 4.14
C LEU A 673 -24.05 41.08 3.68
N PHE A 674 -23.58 41.73 2.61
CA PHE A 674 -24.08 43.04 2.19
C PHE A 674 -24.96 43.02 0.94
N VAL A 675 -24.89 41.97 0.11
CA VAL A 675 -25.80 41.80 -1.02
C VAL A 675 -27.04 41.05 -0.54
N LYS A 676 -28.10 41.79 -0.24
CA LYS A 676 -29.44 41.20 -0.01
C LYS A 676 -29.76 40.29 -1.21
N PRO A 677 -30.10 39.01 -1.00
CA PRO A 677 -30.50 38.15 -2.10
C PRO A 677 -31.74 38.78 -2.73
N LYS A 678 -31.58 39.36 -3.92
CA LYS A 678 -32.74 39.69 -4.74
C LYS A 678 -33.47 38.38 -4.92
N ASN A 679 -34.70 38.30 -4.40
CA ASN A 679 -35.61 37.18 -4.58
C ASN A 679 -36.11 37.13 -6.03
N ASN A 680 -35.22 37.39 -6.98
CA ASN A 680 -35.44 37.17 -8.38
C ASN A 680 -35.49 35.66 -8.52
N LYS A 681 -36.72 35.15 -8.67
CA LYS A 681 -36.93 33.85 -9.30
C LYS A 681 -35.97 33.79 -10.48
N VAL A 682 -35.01 32.87 -10.44
CA VAL A 682 -34.14 32.60 -11.58
C VAL A 682 -35.06 32.07 -12.69
N GLU A 683 -35.59 33.00 -13.50
CA GLU A 683 -36.28 32.66 -14.73
C GLU A 683 -35.21 32.25 -15.72
N ALA A 684 -35.19 30.98 -16.08
CA ALA A 684 -34.33 30.48 -17.14
C ALA A 684 -34.62 31.27 -18.42
N LEU A 685 -33.61 32.01 -18.91
CA LEU A 685 -33.71 32.81 -20.14
C LEU A 685 -34.17 31.97 -21.34
N PHE A 686 -33.85 30.67 -21.33
CA PHE A 686 -34.35 29.69 -22.28
C PHE A 686 -34.85 28.44 -21.54
N GLY A 687 -36.16 28.42 -21.29
CA GLY A 687 -36.84 27.30 -20.67
C GLY A 687 -38.35 27.50 -20.69
N SER A 688 -39.08 26.39 -20.74
CA SER A 688 -40.54 26.25 -20.95
C SER A 688 -41.50 27.29 -20.34
N LYS A 689 -41.10 28.10 -19.37
CA LYS A 689 -41.90 29.21 -18.82
C LYS A 689 -42.00 30.42 -19.75
N HIS A 690 -40.93 30.77 -20.49
CA HIS A 690 -41.00 31.82 -21.51
C HIS A 690 -41.93 31.41 -22.66
N PHE A 691 -41.93 30.11 -23.00
CA PHE A 691 -42.86 29.47 -23.94
C PHE A 691 -44.28 29.38 -23.38
N GLN A 692 -44.49 29.05 -22.10
CA GLN A 692 -45.81 29.07 -21.45
C GLN A 692 -46.43 30.46 -21.46
N LYS A 693 -45.64 31.49 -21.16
CA LYS A 693 -46.07 32.89 -21.07
C LYS A 693 -46.39 33.51 -22.44
N HIS A 694 -45.72 33.07 -23.52
CA HIS A 694 -45.93 33.62 -24.88
C HIS A 694 -46.74 32.72 -25.83
N ASN A 695 -46.84 31.40 -25.59
CA ASN A 695 -47.53 30.46 -26.50
C ASN A 695 -48.73 29.71 -25.88
N ILE A 696 -48.93 29.72 -24.56
CA ILE A 696 -50.07 29.02 -23.92
C ILE A 696 -51.13 29.99 -23.38
N ASP A 697 -50.76 31.24 -23.08
CA ASP A 697 -51.68 32.29 -22.63
C ASP A 697 -52.31 33.11 -23.78
N VAL A 698 -52.58 32.48 -24.93
CA VAL A 698 -53.54 33.05 -25.90
C VAL A 698 -54.93 32.86 -25.30
N LYS A 699 -55.32 33.81 -24.46
CA LYS A 699 -56.70 34.02 -24.03
C LYS A 699 -57.60 33.93 -25.25
N SER A 700 -58.64 33.11 -25.14
CA SER A 700 -59.76 33.14 -26.07
C SER A 700 -60.27 34.58 -26.15
N LYS A 701 -60.10 35.20 -27.32
CA LYS A 701 -60.86 36.39 -27.65
C LYS A 701 -62.31 35.95 -27.79
N LYS A 702 -63.13 36.31 -26.81
CA LYS A 702 -64.56 36.52 -27.03
C LYS A 702 -64.71 37.53 -28.18
N LYS A 703 -65.29 37.09 -29.29
CA LYS A 703 -66.41 37.76 -29.94
C LYS A 703 -67.37 36.68 -30.40
#